data_AF-A0A2S8W627-F1
#
_entry.id   AF-A0A2S8W627-F1
#
_cell.length_a   1.000
_cell.length_b   1.000
_cell.length_c   1.000
_cell.angle_alpha   90.00
_cell.angle_beta   90.00
_cell.angle_gamma   90.00
#
_symmetry.space_group_name_H-M   'P 1'
#
loop_
_entity.id
_entity.type
_entity.pdbx_description
1 polymer ?
#
loop_
_entity_poly.entity_id
_entity_poly.type
_entity_poly.pdbx_seq_one_letter_code
_entity_poly.pdbx_strand_id
1 'polypeptide(L)'
;MIVLLIGLLLLVVLAAALYLNRRAAARELLVGWLDRKGIDAKVEVEQLEIDGFVGTISIGDPRNPDFKVERVEVDYALGMPWSKAGLGVTPSRIRLVRPLARASWKDGKLSLGSLDPLVEEFTAKPPRPDSRAPLIIVEGGRARIDTEYGPVQLLADARIDDSKLMRLNARLPAASLKSGDTQARGLSAVVDLTTTGDRVALKVEAAADSFNATGAGGTAAKLTLTGDLPYPDLKKRRGDGRAVIAAHLTADALNAGGIEGRKAEAALDFDGQTQGWIEAFQIMGKGQTRIRAHSLAGEGMDVRGADLALNRAEVMVKRGERGLEWRVASPAALRVDNGSAAGTRLTQAVLSSNGLTAGGRDAAFEVQGPLALSAERLVSGDLSLTQTRGRLDLDLVRDGVTQMTATGALSSGRASWPGLGAPARDDLPEMAELKRALGAFALDAPGVRLAAGSAGTELTLTRPITARPTNGGLLTLTPARTPLFAAEAGQSGGGALNITAQRGGGLPEASIAVPSWSLTPGGFRAVLDGRAALDFGPARNIALSTKGELASSGGRLTYTSSDCIPLSVERLELGENDVTDINGRFCSADGPLITVANGAWRAQGTLADVSATAPFLAMRFSDAQGRLVVDGKPAGLSMTASVTRAQVADTTAPLRFLPLTAVGEARLANDVWSGGFDLARLEYAIGRIDLRHDGKAEAGGVTISAPNLAFSQYGLQPDDLSPLAADYLKSPVEGSAGFEGRIDWSPTTATSSGVVTIPELDFTSPAGKVQGLKGRVEFTSLTPLITAPDQVLTVDRLEAVTPLTDLELRFALDEKFLNLAGGQIQAAGGRISIEPFNVPLTPGEAWGGVIVVDQVQLNELMKSANLQDKAQLDSVVSGRLPFTYAPDLGWRISGGVLNAVRPGRLSIQPEVFDELAAGEAAVDGQAPLPPNTMQDLAYQAMQDLAISDLSAEVNSLDNGRLGVRFHIHGRHDPPERQQLRLSWIEVIRRDFLKKKLPLPSDTPIDLTLDTTWNANQIVSDLMEYARRGETPKIEP
;
A
#
# COMPACT_ATOMS: atom_id res chain seq x y z
N MET A 1 46.19 31.10 122.88
CA MET A 1 44.80 31.59 123.05
C MET A 1 44.58 32.95 122.37
N ILE A 2 45.39 33.99 122.64
CA ILE A 2 45.29 35.31 121.97
C ILE A 2 45.49 35.26 120.45
N VAL A 3 46.44 34.46 119.95
CA VAL A 3 46.64 34.26 118.49
C VAL A 3 45.43 33.61 117.82
N LEU A 4 44.70 32.77 118.55
CA LEU A 4 43.50 32.07 118.08
C LEU A 4 42.28 33.01 118.10
N LEU A 5 42.22 33.92 119.08
CA LEU A 5 41.20 34.96 119.18
C LEU A 5 41.40 36.08 118.14
N ILE A 6 42.65 36.49 117.90
CA ILE A 6 43.02 37.41 116.81
C ILE A 6 42.76 36.74 115.47
N GLY A 7 43.14 35.47 115.29
CA GLY A 7 42.82 34.69 114.09
C GLY A 7 41.32 34.57 113.84
N LEU A 8 40.52 34.33 114.88
CA LEU A 8 39.06 34.28 114.81
C LEU A 8 38.44 35.64 114.52
N LEU A 9 38.94 36.71 115.15
CA LEU A 9 38.46 38.07 114.92
C LEU A 9 38.85 38.57 113.53
N LEU A 10 40.04 38.20 113.03
CA LEU A 10 40.46 38.45 111.65
C LEU A 10 39.61 37.64 110.67
N LEU A 11 39.23 36.39 111.01
CA LEU A 11 38.29 35.56 110.24
C LEU A 11 36.88 36.13 110.23
N VAL A 12 36.39 36.67 111.35
CA VAL A 12 35.07 37.30 111.46
C VAL A 12 35.07 38.64 110.74
N VAL A 13 36.14 39.42 110.80
CA VAL A 13 36.31 40.67 110.03
C VAL A 13 36.47 40.38 108.54
N LEU A 14 37.22 39.35 108.15
CA LEU A 14 37.32 38.87 106.76
C LEU A 14 35.98 38.33 106.26
N ALA A 15 35.26 37.53 107.06
CA ALA A 15 33.95 37.00 106.71
C ALA A 15 32.89 38.12 106.64
N ALA A 16 32.94 39.11 107.55
CA ALA A 16 32.08 40.28 107.50
C ALA A 16 32.41 41.19 106.31
N ALA A 17 33.68 41.41 105.99
CA ALA A 17 34.12 42.15 104.82
C ALA A 17 33.74 41.42 103.52
N LEU A 18 33.89 40.09 103.47
CA LEU A 18 33.47 39.25 102.35
C LEU A 18 31.95 39.23 102.20
N TYR A 19 31.20 39.23 103.31
CA TYR A 19 29.73 39.29 103.32
C TYR A 19 29.19 40.68 102.98
N LEU A 20 29.87 41.77 103.37
CA LEU A 20 29.51 43.15 103.02
C LEU A 20 29.87 43.47 101.56
N ASN A 21 31.03 43.01 101.07
CA ASN A 21 31.44 43.09 99.67
C ASN A 21 30.98 41.88 98.82
N ARG A 22 30.02 41.07 99.32
CA ARG A 22 29.60 39.82 98.66
C ARG A 22 29.17 40.00 97.21
N ARG A 23 28.54 41.14 96.90
CA ARG A 23 28.13 41.50 95.53
C ARG A 23 29.32 41.74 94.61
N ALA A 24 30.38 42.41 95.09
CA ALA A 24 31.60 42.66 94.33
C ALA A 24 32.44 41.39 94.18
N ALA A 25 32.53 40.54 95.22
CA ALA A 25 33.24 39.28 95.17
C ALA A 25 32.57 38.25 94.23
N ALA A 26 31.24 38.13 94.27
CA ALA A 26 30.48 37.26 93.37
C ALA A 26 30.57 37.73 91.91
N ARG A 27 30.56 39.05 91.67
CA ARG A 27 30.80 39.63 90.35
C ARG A 27 32.18 39.23 89.82
N GLU A 28 33.24 39.44 90.58
CA GLU A 28 34.62 39.16 90.12
C GLU A 28 34.91 37.66 89.96
N LEU A 29 34.23 36.80 90.73
CA LEU A 29 34.32 35.35 90.55
C LEU A 29 33.64 34.88 89.26
N LEU A 30 32.47 35.43 88.92
CA LEU A 30 31.73 35.09 87.71
C LEU A 30 32.38 35.68 86.46
N VAL A 31 32.74 36.97 86.50
CA VAL A 31 33.51 37.66 85.44
C VAL A 31 34.85 36.95 85.24
N GLY A 32 35.59 36.67 86.32
CA GLY A 32 36.85 35.93 86.24
C GLY A 32 36.70 34.47 85.77
N TRP A 33 35.53 33.84 85.93
CA TRP A 33 35.25 32.53 85.33
C TRP A 33 35.02 32.64 83.82
N LEU A 34 34.29 33.66 83.36
CA LEU A 34 34.05 33.94 81.94
C LEU A 34 35.34 34.40 81.23
N ASP A 35 36.13 35.26 81.85
CA ASP A 35 37.43 35.73 81.32
C ASP A 35 38.42 34.58 81.11
N ARG A 36 38.49 33.63 82.05
CA ARG A 36 39.31 32.40 81.91
C ARG A 36 38.88 31.53 80.73
N LYS A 37 37.67 31.72 80.22
CA LYS A 37 37.11 31.07 79.03
C LYS A 37 37.22 31.94 77.78
N GLY A 38 37.87 33.10 77.87
CA GLY A 38 38.04 34.05 76.77
C GLY A 38 36.79 34.87 76.46
N ILE A 39 35.86 35.00 77.42
CA ILE A 39 34.56 35.63 77.23
C ILE A 39 34.49 36.91 78.06
N ASP A 40 34.54 38.07 77.41
CA ASP A 40 34.35 39.37 78.06
C ASP A 40 32.88 39.53 78.47
N ALA A 41 32.64 39.73 79.77
CA ALA A 41 31.30 39.79 80.33
C ALA A 41 31.19 40.85 81.43
N LYS A 42 30.13 41.66 81.34
CA LYS A 42 29.71 42.59 82.39
C LYS A 42 28.54 41.99 83.15
N VAL A 43 28.70 41.87 84.47
CA VAL A 43 27.67 41.38 85.39
C VAL A 43 27.32 42.47 86.39
N GLU A 44 26.05 42.84 86.48
CA GLU A 44 25.53 43.74 87.50
C GLU A 44 24.63 42.93 88.46
N VAL A 45 25.06 42.85 89.73
CA VAL A 45 24.40 42.02 90.76
C VAL A 45 23.33 42.85 91.47
N GLU A 46 22.06 42.54 91.25
CA GLU A 46 20.93 43.21 91.93
C GLU A 46 20.76 42.70 93.36
N GLN A 47 20.76 41.38 93.52
CA GLN A 47 20.52 40.69 94.79
C GLN A 47 21.38 39.42 94.86
N LEU A 48 21.99 39.18 96.02
CA LEU A 48 22.80 37.99 96.30
C LEU A 48 22.46 37.47 97.69
N GLU A 49 21.90 36.26 97.72
CA GLU A 49 21.46 35.51 98.90
C GLU A 49 22.34 34.26 99.09
N ILE A 50 22.12 33.53 100.19
CA ILE A 50 22.91 32.31 100.50
C ILE A 50 22.65 31.20 99.49
N ASP A 51 21.44 31.15 98.94
CA ASP A 51 20.90 30.12 98.08
C ASP A 51 20.57 30.63 96.67
N GLY A 52 20.86 31.89 96.35
CA GLY A 52 20.50 32.46 95.05
C GLY A 52 21.19 33.76 94.64
N PHE A 53 21.14 34.03 93.35
CA PHE A 53 21.70 35.19 92.66
C PHE A 53 20.67 35.77 91.71
N VAL A 54 20.50 37.09 91.75
CA VAL A 54 19.72 37.85 90.76
C VAL A 54 20.56 38.98 90.21
N GLY A 55 20.60 39.12 88.89
CA GLY A 55 21.32 40.20 88.25
C GLY A 55 21.04 40.34 86.76
N THR A 56 21.79 41.23 86.15
CA THR A 56 21.87 41.41 84.70
C THR A 56 23.23 40.94 84.20
N ILE A 57 23.24 40.26 83.06
CA ILE A 57 24.47 39.79 82.41
C ILE A 57 24.49 40.32 80.98
N SER A 58 25.62 40.87 80.57
CA SER A 58 25.92 41.30 79.20
C SER A 58 27.27 40.72 78.79
N ILE A 59 27.33 40.05 77.64
CA ILE A 59 28.50 39.32 77.13
C ILE A 59 28.86 39.89 75.75
N GLY A 60 30.15 40.10 75.49
CA GLY A 60 30.67 40.74 74.28
C GLY A 60 30.75 42.27 74.38
N ASP A 61 30.79 42.96 73.23
CA ASP A 61 30.96 44.43 73.17
C ASP A 61 29.88 45.17 74.01
N PRO A 62 30.27 46.00 75.00
CA PRO A 62 29.33 46.73 75.85
C PRO A 62 28.35 47.64 75.11
N ARG A 63 28.70 48.13 73.91
CA ARG A 63 27.83 48.99 73.09
C ARG A 63 26.90 48.16 72.20
N ASN A 64 27.22 46.89 71.98
CA ASN A 64 26.53 46.01 71.07
C ASN A 64 26.76 44.56 71.54
N PRO A 65 26.05 44.09 72.58
CA PRO A 65 26.39 42.83 73.25
C PRO A 65 25.92 41.60 72.49
N ASP A 66 26.75 40.55 72.42
CA ASP A 66 26.43 39.25 71.80
C ASP A 66 25.35 38.50 72.57
N PHE A 67 25.32 38.66 73.90
CA PHE A 67 24.25 38.14 74.74
C PHE A 67 23.96 39.10 75.88
N LYS A 68 22.68 39.38 76.12
CA LYS A 68 22.22 40.24 77.22
C LYS A 68 20.98 39.65 77.85
N VAL A 69 20.92 39.54 79.16
CA VAL A 69 19.71 39.14 79.90
C VAL A 69 19.29 40.27 80.82
N GLU A 70 18.03 40.69 80.72
CA GLU A 70 17.48 41.79 81.54
C GLU A 70 17.31 41.40 83.00
N ARG A 71 17.08 40.11 83.28
CA ARG A 71 17.09 39.57 84.62
C ARG A 71 17.39 38.08 84.56
N VAL A 72 18.49 37.68 85.17
CA VAL A 72 18.83 36.28 85.42
C VAL A 72 18.62 35.98 86.90
N GLU A 73 17.90 34.91 87.20
CA GLU A 73 17.76 34.36 88.54
C GLU A 73 18.43 33.00 88.55
N VAL A 74 19.43 32.82 89.41
CA VAL A 74 20.09 31.53 89.60
C VAL A 74 19.91 31.10 91.05
N ASP A 75 19.23 29.99 91.26
CA ASP A 75 19.18 29.33 92.56
C ASP A 75 20.34 28.33 92.61
N TYR A 76 21.03 28.24 93.75
CA TYR A 76 22.13 27.31 93.96
C TYR A 76 21.89 26.40 95.16
N ALA A 77 22.32 25.14 95.05
CA ALA A 77 22.47 24.25 96.18
C ALA A 77 23.90 24.32 96.72
N LEU A 78 24.03 24.47 98.05
CA LEU A 78 25.32 24.44 98.76
C LEU A 78 25.67 23.01 99.15
N GLY A 79 26.75 22.48 98.59
CA GLY A 79 27.36 21.21 99.00
C GLY A 79 28.07 21.37 100.34
N MET A 80 27.66 20.60 101.34
CA MET A 80 28.36 20.53 102.62
C MET A 80 29.67 19.74 102.49
N PRO A 81 30.69 19.97 103.35
CA PRO A 81 31.99 19.28 103.29
C PRO A 81 31.90 17.75 103.31
N TRP A 82 30.84 17.22 103.91
CA TRP A 82 30.54 15.79 104.03
C TRP A 82 29.65 15.23 102.90
N SER A 83 29.26 16.05 101.93
CA SER A 83 28.50 15.61 100.76
C SER A 83 29.43 14.92 99.74
N LYS A 84 28.92 13.95 98.98
CA LYS A 84 29.68 13.24 97.93
C LYS A 84 30.26 14.18 96.85
N ALA A 85 29.70 15.38 96.70
CA ALA A 85 30.14 16.40 95.75
C ALA A 85 31.23 17.33 96.30
N GLY A 86 31.60 17.20 97.58
CA GLY A 86 32.53 18.11 98.28
C GLY A 86 31.89 19.46 98.64
N LEU A 87 32.69 20.38 99.18
CA LEU A 87 32.29 21.77 99.40
C LEU A 87 32.17 22.48 98.04
N GLY A 88 30.98 22.91 97.63
CA GLY A 88 30.78 23.52 96.31
C GLY A 88 29.41 24.17 96.13
N VAL A 89 29.31 25.05 95.12
CA VAL A 89 28.07 25.72 94.72
C VAL A 89 27.62 25.12 93.39
N THR A 90 26.43 24.53 93.36
CA THR A 90 25.85 23.93 92.14
C THR A 90 24.52 24.61 91.80
N PRO A 91 24.35 25.19 90.60
CA PRO A 91 23.07 25.79 90.20
C PRO A 91 21.98 24.72 90.14
N SER A 92 20.80 25.01 90.71
CA SER A 92 19.62 24.14 90.71
C SER A 92 18.53 24.65 89.76
N ARG A 93 18.34 25.97 89.65
CA ARG A 93 17.43 26.63 88.70
C ARG A 93 18.08 27.87 88.11
N ILE A 94 17.94 28.07 86.80
CA ILE A 94 18.37 29.27 86.08
C ILE A 94 17.15 29.81 85.32
N ARG A 95 16.61 30.97 85.71
CA ARG A 95 15.55 31.66 84.97
C ARG A 95 16.14 32.86 84.24
N LEU A 96 16.01 32.88 82.92
CA LEU A 96 16.44 33.95 82.04
C LEU A 96 15.20 34.70 81.55
N VAL A 97 15.01 35.94 82.02
CA VAL A 97 13.89 36.79 81.61
C VAL A 97 14.37 37.78 80.55
N ARG A 98 13.70 37.75 79.40
CA ARG A 98 13.98 38.50 78.17
C ARG A 98 15.45 38.43 77.74
N PRO A 99 16.07 37.24 77.60
CA PRO A 99 17.42 37.16 77.06
C PRO A 99 17.41 37.56 75.59
N LEU A 100 18.36 38.42 75.21
CA LEU A 100 18.71 38.79 73.86
C LEU A 100 20.02 38.10 73.48
N ALA A 101 19.98 37.20 72.50
CA ALA A 101 21.16 36.59 71.89
C ALA A 101 21.38 37.15 70.49
N ARG A 102 22.62 37.29 70.06
CA ARG A 102 22.98 37.58 68.68
C ARG A 102 23.76 36.43 68.10
N ALA A 103 23.42 36.11 66.87
CA ALA A 103 24.11 35.13 66.06
C ALA A 103 24.36 35.70 64.67
N SER A 104 25.31 35.14 63.95
CA SER A 104 25.47 35.37 62.52
C SER A 104 25.36 34.04 61.79
N TRP A 105 24.65 34.03 60.66
CA TRP A 105 24.53 32.87 59.79
C TRP A 105 24.89 33.29 58.37
N LYS A 106 26.16 33.14 58.00
CA LYS A 106 26.73 33.60 56.72
C LYS A 106 27.57 32.49 56.11
N ASP A 107 27.56 32.36 54.79
CA ASP A 107 28.29 31.31 54.07
C ASP A 107 27.99 29.89 54.60
N GLY A 108 26.75 29.67 55.07
CA GLY A 108 26.30 28.41 55.67
C GLY A 108 26.80 28.14 57.09
N LYS A 109 27.58 29.03 57.71
CA LYS A 109 28.15 28.86 59.06
C LYS A 109 27.41 29.70 60.10
N LEU A 110 26.98 29.08 61.19
CA LEU A 110 26.36 29.74 62.35
C LEU A 110 27.45 30.07 63.39
N SER A 111 27.48 31.30 63.88
CA SER A 111 28.35 31.75 64.97
C SER A 111 27.55 32.59 65.96
N LEU A 112 27.77 32.37 67.25
CA LEU A 112 27.20 33.11 68.39
C LEU A 112 28.18 34.17 68.93
N GLY A 113 29.22 34.51 68.15
CA GLY A 113 30.22 35.52 68.52
C GLY A 113 31.05 35.08 69.72
N SER A 114 31.11 35.93 70.76
CA SER A 114 31.86 35.65 71.99
C SER A 114 31.37 34.42 72.78
N LEU A 115 30.21 33.85 72.45
CA LEU A 115 29.68 32.63 73.07
C LEU A 115 30.17 31.33 72.41
N ASP A 116 30.79 31.38 71.23
CA ASP A 116 31.23 30.18 70.50
C ASP A 116 32.15 29.26 71.32
N PRO A 117 33.17 29.75 72.05
CA PRO A 117 34.03 28.89 72.87
C PRO A 117 33.28 28.13 73.97
N LEU A 118 32.22 28.76 74.52
CA LEU A 118 31.38 28.14 75.54
C LEU A 118 30.54 27.02 74.93
N VAL A 119 29.95 27.27 73.78
CA VAL A 119 29.12 26.30 73.05
C VAL A 119 29.95 25.08 72.64
N GLU A 120 31.17 25.30 72.13
CA GLU A 120 32.12 24.23 71.79
C GLU A 120 32.54 23.41 73.02
N GLU A 121 32.81 24.04 74.16
CA GLU A 121 33.18 23.31 75.38
C GLU A 121 32.02 22.47 75.93
N PHE A 122 30.80 23.01 75.95
CA PHE A 122 29.61 22.30 76.44
C PHE A 122 29.16 21.18 75.48
N THR A 123 29.45 21.30 74.18
CA THR A 123 29.20 20.22 73.22
C THR A 123 30.31 19.15 73.22
N ALA A 124 31.54 19.49 73.60
CA ALA A 124 32.67 18.56 73.63
C ALA A 124 32.75 17.68 74.90
N LYS A 125 32.08 18.05 76.00
CA LYS A 125 32.18 17.33 77.29
C LYS A 125 30.93 16.48 77.59
N PRO A 126 31.07 15.16 77.88
CA PRO A 126 29.94 14.35 78.31
C PRO A 126 29.40 14.83 79.68
N PRO A 127 28.07 14.81 79.92
CA PRO A 127 27.50 15.22 81.18
C PRO A 127 28.05 14.40 82.34
N ARG A 128 28.38 15.05 83.45
CA ARG A 128 28.88 14.38 84.66
C ARG A 128 27.78 13.45 85.22
N PRO A 129 28.06 12.14 85.43
CA PRO A 129 27.05 11.17 85.85
C PRO A 129 26.51 11.41 87.27
N ASP A 130 27.28 12.09 88.13
CA ASP A 130 26.98 12.26 89.55
C ASP A 130 26.32 13.61 89.91
N SER A 131 25.88 14.40 88.93
CA SER A 131 25.25 15.72 89.17
C SER A 131 24.06 15.96 88.24
N ARG A 132 22.88 16.22 88.81
CA ARG A 132 21.69 16.66 88.07
C ARG A 132 21.93 18.05 87.47
N ALA A 133 21.60 18.26 86.20
CA ALA A 133 21.72 19.57 85.58
C ALA A 133 20.60 20.52 86.06
N PRO A 134 20.85 21.85 86.10
CA PRO A 134 19.85 22.81 86.56
C PRO A 134 18.62 22.86 85.67
N LEU A 135 17.48 23.22 86.26
CA LEU A 135 16.28 23.62 85.53
C LEU A 135 16.51 24.99 84.90
N ILE A 136 16.59 25.08 83.58
CA ILE A 136 16.73 26.34 82.84
C ILE A 136 15.37 26.74 82.27
N ILE A 137 14.91 27.95 82.57
CA ILE A 137 13.68 28.54 82.06
C ILE A 137 14.04 29.81 81.29
N VAL A 138 13.68 29.88 80.03
CA VAL A 138 13.83 31.05 79.16
C VAL A 138 12.44 31.63 78.92
N GLU A 139 12.23 32.88 79.30
CA GLU A 139 10.97 33.61 79.12
C GLU A 139 11.19 34.88 78.32
N GLY A 140 10.44 35.07 77.24
CA GLY A 140 10.56 36.20 76.34
C GLY A 140 11.89 36.26 75.60
N GLY A 141 12.51 35.11 75.32
CA GLY A 141 13.79 35.04 74.63
C GLY A 141 13.72 35.64 73.22
N ARG A 142 14.76 36.39 72.85
CA ARG A 142 14.91 37.03 71.55
C ARG A 142 16.29 36.68 71.00
N ALA A 143 16.37 36.17 69.79
CA ALA A 143 17.63 36.01 69.08
C ALA A 143 17.60 36.87 67.81
N ARG A 144 18.66 37.65 67.58
CA ARG A 144 18.90 38.35 66.33
C ARG A 144 19.95 37.58 65.55
N ILE A 145 19.60 37.11 64.36
CA ILE A 145 20.48 36.34 63.49
C ILE A 145 20.83 37.21 62.28
N ASP A 146 22.08 37.66 62.18
CA ASP A 146 22.56 38.43 61.03
C ASP A 146 22.84 37.48 59.85
N THR A 147 22.08 37.65 58.77
CA THR A 147 22.19 36.87 57.53
C THR A 147 22.71 37.75 56.39
N GLU A 148 22.98 37.18 55.22
CA GLU A 148 23.39 37.95 54.03
C GLU A 148 22.30 38.91 53.53
N TYR A 149 21.02 38.63 53.83
CA TYR A 149 19.88 39.51 53.51
C TYR A 149 19.54 40.50 54.63
N GLY A 150 20.34 40.54 55.69
CA GLY A 150 20.12 41.35 56.87
C GLY A 150 19.65 40.54 58.08
N PRO A 151 19.33 41.24 59.18
CA PRO A 151 19.00 40.60 60.44
C PRO A 151 17.61 40.00 60.46
N VAL A 152 17.51 38.84 61.11
CA VAL A 152 16.28 38.12 61.38
C VAL A 152 16.05 38.07 62.89
N GLN A 153 14.81 38.27 63.35
CA GLN A 153 14.47 38.11 64.75
C GLN A 153 13.77 36.78 64.99
N LEU A 154 14.21 36.04 65.99
CA LEU A 154 13.59 34.82 66.49
C LEU A 154 13.12 35.08 67.92
N LEU A 155 11.88 34.72 68.23
CA LEU A 155 11.31 34.78 69.57
C LEU A 155 11.21 33.35 70.09
N ALA A 156 11.62 33.08 71.33
CA ALA A 156 11.55 31.74 71.89
C ALA A 156 11.36 31.73 73.40
N ASP A 157 10.44 30.89 73.86
CA ASP A 157 10.30 30.46 75.25
C ASP A 157 10.74 29.01 75.35
N ALA A 158 11.57 28.68 76.33
CA ALA A 158 12.09 27.33 76.49
C ALA A 158 12.13 26.90 77.96
N ARG A 159 11.89 25.62 78.21
CA ARG A 159 12.09 24.98 79.51
C ARG A 159 12.99 23.77 79.32
N ILE A 160 14.14 23.75 79.97
CA ILE A 160 15.12 22.67 79.92
C ILE A 160 15.26 22.13 81.35
N ASP A 161 15.00 20.86 81.58
CA ASP A 161 15.15 20.20 82.89
C ASP A 161 16.07 18.99 82.73
N ASP A 162 17.07 18.88 83.60
CA ASP A 162 18.09 17.83 83.55
C ASP A 162 18.72 17.62 82.15
N SER A 163 19.12 18.74 81.52
CA SER A 163 19.67 18.78 80.16
C SER A 163 18.72 18.28 79.06
N LYS A 164 17.42 18.10 79.36
CA LYS A 164 16.38 17.77 78.39
C LYS A 164 15.52 18.98 78.08
N LEU A 165 15.30 19.28 76.80
CA LEU A 165 14.35 20.30 76.36
C LEU A 165 12.93 19.78 76.60
N MET A 166 12.27 20.29 77.64
CA MET A 166 10.93 19.87 78.05
C MET A 166 9.83 20.60 77.28
N ARG A 167 10.03 21.88 76.98
CA ARG A 167 9.12 22.70 76.17
C ARG A 167 9.90 23.72 75.37
N LEU A 168 9.49 23.96 74.12
CA LEU A 168 9.95 25.07 73.30
C LEU A 168 8.75 25.65 72.55
N ASN A 169 8.51 26.95 72.69
CA ASN A 169 7.64 27.70 71.81
C ASN A 169 8.51 28.74 71.11
N ALA A 170 8.77 28.54 69.82
CA ALA A 170 9.59 29.46 69.04
C ALA A 170 8.78 30.03 67.87
N ARG A 171 8.99 31.31 67.59
CA ARG A 171 8.35 32.05 66.52
C ARG A 171 9.37 32.88 65.76
N LEU A 172 9.39 32.69 64.45
CA LEU A 172 10.07 33.51 63.47
C LEU A 172 9.01 34.39 62.77
N PRO A 173 8.91 35.69 63.08
CA PRO A 173 8.14 36.63 62.28
C PRO A 173 8.64 36.67 60.83
N ALA A 174 7.78 37.07 59.89
CA ALA A 174 8.12 37.12 58.47
C ALA A 174 9.41 37.91 58.22
N ALA A 175 10.42 37.24 57.68
CA ALA A 175 11.74 37.79 57.42
C ALA A 175 12.33 37.23 56.12
N SER A 176 13.30 37.96 55.56
CA SER A 176 14.10 37.45 54.44
C SER A 176 15.47 37.04 54.97
N LEU A 177 15.93 35.85 54.57
CA LEU A 177 17.23 35.33 54.97
C LEU A 177 17.99 34.77 53.78
N LYS A 178 19.32 34.83 53.86
CA LYS A 178 20.23 34.13 52.96
C LYS A 178 21.49 33.71 53.70
N SER A 179 21.91 32.47 53.48
CA SER A 179 23.19 31.93 53.93
C SER A 179 23.66 30.83 52.97
N GLY A 180 24.77 31.08 52.26
CA GLY A 180 25.26 30.17 51.22
C GLY A 180 24.21 29.95 50.11
N ASP A 181 23.94 28.68 49.77
CA ASP A 181 22.97 28.30 48.73
C ASP A 181 21.50 28.36 49.20
N THR A 182 21.27 28.64 50.48
CA THR A 182 19.92 28.71 51.06
C THR A 182 19.47 30.16 51.15
N GLN A 183 18.33 30.47 50.54
CA GLN A 183 17.67 31.77 50.63
C GLN A 183 16.15 31.61 50.75
N ALA A 184 15.53 32.50 51.50
CA ALA A 184 14.08 32.58 51.62
C ALA A 184 13.63 34.02 51.80
N ARG A 185 12.46 34.36 51.26
CA ARG A 185 11.80 35.66 51.41
C ARG A 185 10.43 35.46 52.06
N GLY A 186 10.07 36.39 52.94
CA GLY A 186 8.81 36.31 53.69
C GLY A 186 8.71 35.05 54.57
N LEU A 187 9.84 34.45 54.95
CA LEU A 187 9.88 33.24 55.76
C LEU A 187 9.34 33.57 57.16
N SER A 188 8.29 32.86 57.54
CA SER A 188 7.74 32.86 58.90
C SER A 188 7.64 31.41 59.37
N ALA A 189 7.85 31.20 60.66
CA ALA A 189 7.73 29.86 61.25
C ALA A 189 7.25 29.92 62.70
N VAL A 190 6.48 28.92 63.11
CA VAL A 190 6.11 28.65 64.50
C VAL A 190 6.49 27.20 64.79
N VAL A 191 7.20 27.00 65.90
CA VAL A 191 7.63 25.69 66.39
C VAL A 191 7.10 25.53 67.81
N ASP A 192 6.28 24.51 68.03
CA ASP A 192 5.86 24.06 69.36
C ASP A 192 6.44 22.66 69.58
N LEU A 193 7.17 22.50 70.67
CA LEU A 193 7.75 21.23 71.08
C LEU A 193 7.43 20.98 72.54
N THR A 194 6.92 19.79 72.84
CA THR A 194 6.67 19.31 74.19
C THR A 194 7.25 17.91 74.37
N THR A 195 8.10 17.74 75.38
CA THR A 195 8.70 16.44 75.71
C THR A 195 7.97 15.83 76.91
N THR A 196 7.48 14.59 76.75
CA THR A 196 6.86 13.81 77.83
C THR A 196 7.58 12.47 77.93
N GLY A 197 8.25 12.22 79.06
CA GLY A 197 9.09 11.03 79.22
C GLY A 197 10.28 11.01 78.26
N ASP A 198 10.26 10.08 77.32
CA ASP A 198 11.24 9.90 76.23
C ASP A 198 10.67 10.27 74.85
N ARG A 199 9.48 10.87 74.79
CA ARG A 199 8.79 11.26 73.56
C ARG A 199 8.78 12.77 73.37
N VAL A 200 8.90 13.22 72.12
CA VAL A 200 8.88 14.61 71.70
C VAL A 200 7.71 14.81 70.74
N ALA A 201 6.68 15.50 71.20
CA ALA A 201 5.63 16.03 70.33
C ALA A 201 6.13 17.34 69.72
N LEU A 202 6.28 17.36 68.39
CA LEU A 202 6.74 18.49 67.59
C LEU A 202 5.60 18.95 66.67
N LYS A 203 5.37 20.25 66.63
CA LYS A 203 4.51 20.90 65.64
C LYS A 203 5.27 22.07 65.01
N VAL A 204 5.37 22.09 63.69
CA VAL A 204 6.01 23.15 62.91
C VAL A 204 5.02 23.67 61.89
N GLU A 205 4.79 24.98 61.87
CA GLU A 205 4.07 25.68 60.82
C GLU A 205 5.01 26.70 60.21
N ALA A 206 5.31 26.58 58.92
CA ALA A 206 6.21 27.48 58.21
C ALA A 206 5.56 27.99 56.92
N ALA A 207 5.82 29.24 56.56
CA ALA A 207 5.37 29.82 55.30
C ALA A 207 6.46 30.70 54.70
N ALA A 208 6.61 30.70 53.38
CA ALA A 208 7.56 31.55 52.66
C ALA A 208 6.96 32.04 51.33
N ASP A 209 7.18 33.31 51.01
CA ASP A 209 6.78 33.88 49.72
C ASP A 209 7.63 33.29 48.59
N SER A 210 8.92 33.07 48.87
CA SER A 210 9.80 32.26 48.04
C SER A 210 10.91 31.60 48.86
N PHE A 211 11.37 30.46 48.40
CA PHE A 211 12.55 29.80 48.94
C PHE A 211 13.37 29.16 47.82
N ASN A 212 14.67 29.07 48.03
CA ASN A 212 15.58 28.32 47.20
C ASN A 212 16.65 27.71 48.12
N ALA A 213 16.85 26.41 48.00
CA ALA A 213 17.83 25.64 48.72
C ALA A 213 18.42 24.59 47.76
N THR A 214 19.48 23.92 48.19
CA THR A 214 20.11 22.88 47.37
C THR A 214 19.09 21.81 46.95
N GLY A 215 18.80 21.75 45.65
CA GLY A 215 17.91 20.75 45.05
C GLY A 215 16.40 21.05 45.09
N ALA A 216 15.96 22.14 45.74
CA ALA A 216 14.55 22.50 45.80
C ALA A 216 14.31 24.01 45.94
N GLY A 217 13.28 24.52 45.27
CA GLY A 217 12.84 25.90 45.41
C GLY A 217 11.34 26.02 45.18
N GLY A 218 10.78 27.19 45.46
CA GLY A 218 9.35 27.42 45.25
C GLY A 218 8.87 28.79 45.67
N THR A 219 7.58 29.03 45.47
CA THR A 219 6.87 30.27 45.82
C THR A 219 5.57 29.99 46.55
N ALA A 220 5.18 30.93 47.42
CA ALA A 220 3.99 30.86 48.27
C ALA A 220 3.84 29.51 48.98
N ALA A 221 4.94 29.00 49.54
CA ALA A 221 4.99 27.68 50.16
C ALA A 221 4.50 27.76 51.61
N LYS A 222 3.66 26.81 52.02
CA LYS A 222 3.21 26.61 53.40
C LYS A 222 3.41 25.15 53.78
N LEU A 223 4.11 24.92 54.89
CA LEU A 223 4.41 23.61 55.45
C LEU A 223 3.81 23.51 56.84
N THR A 224 3.01 22.47 57.07
CA THR A 224 2.63 22.01 58.41
C THR A 224 3.26 20.66 58.64
N LEU A 225 4.01 20.50 59.73
CA LEU A 225 4.64 19.25 60.13
C LEU A 225 4.28 18.95 61.58
N THR A 226 3.86 17.73 61.84
CA THR A 226 3.65 17.20 63.18
C THR A 226 4.48 15.93 63.33
N GLY A 227 5.08 15.74 64.50
CA GLY A 227 5.93 14.60 64.78
C GLY A 227 5.79 14.13 66.21
N ASP A 228 5.75 12.82 66.42
CA ASP A 228 5.99 12.15 67.69
C ASP A 228 7.28 11.35 67.57
N LEU A 229 8.36 11.92 68.10
CA LEU A 229 9.75 11.51 67.87
C LEU A 229 10.38 11.01 69.19
N PRO A 230 11.39 10.12 69.14
CA PRO A 230 12.15 9.80 70.33
C PRO A 230 13.02 10.99 70.76
N TYR A 231 13.07 11.28 72.06
CA TYR A 231 14.00 12.27 72.60
C TYR A 231 15.44 11.75 72.44
N PRO A 232 16.35 12.51 71.82
CA PRO A 232 17.71 12.04 71.59
C PRO A 232 18.49 11.84 72.90
N ASP A 233 19.13 10.68 73.06
CA ASP A 233 20.13 10.44 74.10
C ASP A 233 21.43 11.14 73.72
N LEU A 234 21.55 12.39 74.18
CA LEU A 234 22.72 13.24 73.98
C LEU A 234 24.00 12.63 74.58
N LYS A 235 23.89 11.79 75.63
CA LYS A 235 25.05 11.16 76.29
C LYS A 235 25.62 10.05 75.42
N LYS A 236 24.75 9.19 74.88
CA LYS A 236 25.14 8.06 74.03
C LYS A 236 25.25 8.43 72.57
N ARG A 237 24.88 9.66 72.19
CA ARG A 237 24.73 10.10 70.80
C ARG A 237 23.84 9.11 70.04
N ARG A 238 22.62 8.90 70.51
CA ARG A 238 21.63 8.01 69.87
C ARG A 238 20.25 8.67 69.83
N GLY A 239 19.59 8.61 68.68
CA GLY A 239 18.22 9.07 68.47
C GLY A 239 17.29 7.89 68.22
N ASP A 240 17.43 6.82 69.01
CA ASP A 240 16.76 5.56 68.73
C ASP A 240 15.30 5.56 69.20
N GLY A 241 14.40 5.03 68.38
CA GLY A 241 13.02 4.76 68.78
C GLY A 241 11.99 4.99 67.67
N ARG A 242 10.71 4.89 68.02
CA ARG A 242 9.62 5.06 67.04
C ARG A 242 9.47 6.52 66.62
N ALA A 243 9.39 6.81 65.33
CA ALA A 243 9.10 8.14 64.81
C ALA A 243 7.81 8.11 63.99
N VAL A 244 6.82 8.90 64.40
CA VAL A 244 5.58 9.12 63.64
C VAL A 244 5.60 10.56 63.14
N ILE A 245 5.48 10.77 61.84
CA ILE A 245 5.56 12.09 61.20
C ILE A 245 4.37 12.24 60.25
N ALA A 246 3.66 13.37 60.35
CA ALA A 246 2.71 13.80 59.34
C ALA A 246 3.09 15.19 58.84
N ALA A 247 3.16 15.37 57.53
CA ALA A 247 3.52 16.63 56.89
C ALA A 247 2.55 16.97 55.75
N HIS A 248 2.22 18.25 55.64
CA HIS A 248 1.40 18.82 54.57
C HIS A 248 2.06 20.06 54.01
N LEU A 249 2.32 20.06 52.71
CA LEU A 249 2.96 21.15 51.97
C LEU A 249 2.01 21.63 50.87
N THR A 250 1.77 22.93 50.79
CA THR A 250 1.10 23.58 49.65
C THR A 250 1.99 24.68 49.09
N ALA A 251 2.02 24.85 47.77
CA ALA A 251 2.79 25.91 47.13
C ALA A 251 2.21 26.29 45.76
N ASP A 252 2.35 27.57 45.39
CA ASP A 252 1.91 28.04 44.07
C ASP A 252 2.84 27.55 42.97
N ALA A 253 4.15 27.49 43.25
CA ALA A 253 5.14 26.82 42.43
C ALA A 253 6.16 26.06 43.30
N LEU A 254 6.54 24.86 42.88
CA LEU A 254 7.63 24.08 43.45
C LEU A 254 8.53 23.59 42.32
N ASN A 255 9.83 23.79 42.47
CA ASN A 255 10.84 23.19 41.62
C ASN A 255 11.62 22.17 42.45
N ALA A 256 11.64 20.92 42.00
CA ALA A 256 12.48 19.87 42.55
C ALA A 256 12.95 18.95 41.44
N GLY A 257 14.25 18.62 41.41
CA GLY A 257 14.80 17.65 40.44
C GLY A 257 14.67 18.05 38.97
N GLY A 258 14.53 19.35 38.66
CA GLY A 258 14.34 19.85 37.28
C GLY A 258 12.89 19.83 36.79
N ILE A 259 11.94 19.53 37.67
CA ILE A 259 10.50 19.57 37.39
C ILE A 259 9.89 20.76 38.15
N GLU A 260 9.21 21.65 37.43
CA GLU A 260 8.39 22.73 37.99
C GLU A 260 6.94 22.26 38.09
N GLY A 261 6.41 22.19 39.31
CA GLY A 261 4.99 21.98 39.58
C GLY A 261 4.29 23.27 39.99
N ARG A 262 3.07 23.51 39.48
CA ARG A 262 2.21 24.63 39.88
C ARG A 262 0.99 24.16 40.65
N LYS A 263 0.58 24.98 41.64
CA LYS A 263 -0.47 24.65 42.63
C LYS A 263 -0.25 23.24 43.16
N ALA A 264 0.93 23.04 43.73
CA ALA A 264 1.40 21.75 44.20
C ALA A 264 0.97 21.55 45.66
N GLU A 265 0.49 20.35 45.96
CA GLU A 265 0.10 19.90 47.29
C GLU A 265 0.77 18.54 47.54
N ALA A 266 1.42 18.37 48.69
CA ALA A 266 2.01 17.11 49.10
C ALA A 266 1.62 16.80 50.54
N ALA A 267 1.08 15.60 50.76
CA ALA A 267 0.78 15.05 52.08
C ALA A 267 1.63 13.80 52.31
N LEU A 268 2.22 13.68 53.48
CA LEU A 268 3.05 12.55 53.91
C LEU A 268 2.61 12.11 55.30
N ASP A 269 2.38 10.81 55.47
CA ASP A 269 2.33 10.16 56.78
C ASP A 269 3.41 9.08 56.83
N PHE A 270 4.15 9.01 57.92
CA PHE A 270 5.23 8.06 58.13
C PHE A 270 5.20 7.53 59.56
N ASP A 271 5.40 6.23 59.71
CA ASP A 271 5.55 5.54 61.00
C ASP A 271 6.71 4.55 60.89
N GLY A 272 7.76 4.77 61.69
CA GLY A 272 8.98 4.00 61.58
C GLY A 272 9.82 4.00 62.84
N GLN A 273 11.03 3.46 62.71
CA GLN A 273 12.08 3.41 63.71
C GLN A 273 13.27 4.21 63.23
N THR A 274 13.84 5.00 64.12
CA THR A 274 15.11 5.70 63.94
C THR A 274 16.17 4.99 64.78
N GLN A 275 17.41 4.96 64.29
CA GLN A 275 18.58 4.41 64.97
C GLN A 275 19.82 5.25 64.65
N GLY A 276 20.74 5.41 65.60
CA GLY A 276 22.02 6.10 65.41
C GLY A 276 21.97 7.60 65.70
N TRP A 277 22.95 8.36 65.18
CA TRP A 277 23.14 9.80 65.42
C TRP A 277 23.18 10.61 64.11
N ILE A 278 23.25 11.93 64.20
CA ILE A 278 23.13 12.85 63.05
C ILE A 278 24.18 12.56 61.95
N GLU A 279 25.39 12.13 62.32
CA GLU A 279 26.45 11.76 61.37
C GLU A 279 26.29 10.35 60.79
N ALA A 280 25.64 9.44 61.51
CA ALA A 280 25.41 8.06 61.10
C ALA A 280 24.09 7.54 61.68
N PHE A 281 23.04 7.54 60.86
CA PHE A 281 21.70 7.11 61.27
C PHE A 281 21.06 6.16 60.26
N GLN A 282 20.04 5.46 60.73
CA GLN A 282 19.14 4.66 59.91
C GLN A 282 17.69 4.90 60.33
N ILE A 283 16.84 5.18 59.36
CA ILE A 283 15.40 5.35 59.50
C ILE A 283 14.73 4.27 58.66
N MET A 284 13.85 3.49 59.26
CA MET A 284 13.09 2.43 58.56
C MET A 284 11.64 2.47 58.99
N GLY A 285 10.71 2.44 58.04
CA GLY A 285 9.30 2.48 58.40
C GLY A 285 8.37 2.31 57.22
N LYS A 286 7.09 2.54 57.47
CA LYS A 286 6.04 2.54 56.47
C LYS A 286 5.43 3.92 56.39
N GLY A 287 5.12 4.37 55.18
CA GLY A 287 4.46 5.63 54.96
C GLY A 287 3.46 5.58 53.84
N GLN A 288 2.70 6.66 53.72
CA GLN A 288 1.88 6.95 52.56
C GLN A 288 2.14 8.39 52.15
N THR A 289 2.09 8.63 50.85
CA THR A 289 2.34 9.96 50.30
C THR A 289 1.35 10.21 49.19
N ARG A 290 0.76 11.41 49.16
CA ARG A 290 -0.04 11.88 48.03
C ARG A 290 0.49 13.22 47.57
N ILE A 291 0.83 13.32 46.29
CA ILE A 291 1.34 14.52 45.66
C ILE A 291 0.39 14.90 44.53
N ARG A 292 -0.17 16.10 44.58
CA ARG A 292 -1.01 16.67 43.55
C ARG A 292 -0.36 17.90 42.96
N ALA A 293 -0.50 18.09 41.66
CA ALA A 293 -0.12 19.31 40.98
C ALA A 293 -1.11 19.64 39.88
N HIS A 294 -1.47 20.92 39.75
CA HIS A 294 -2.33 21.36 38.65
C HIS A 294 -1.61 21.25 37.30
N SER A 295 -0.31 21.58 37.27
CA SER A 295 0.56 21.32 36.14
C SER A 295 1.97 20.95 36.59
N LEU A 296 2.65 20.11 35.83
CA LEU A 296 4.07 19.79 35.94
C LEU A 296 4.73 20.10 34.59
N ALA A 297 5.87 20.78 34.61
CA ALA A 297 6.66 21.06 33.43
C ALA A 297 8.11 20.65 33.68
N GLY A 298 8.76 20.08 32.67
CA GLY A 298 10.16 19.68 32.68
C GLY A 298 10.71 19.60 31.27
N GLU A 299 11.93 19.10 31.12
CA GLU A 299 12.58 18.96 29.82
C GLU A 299 11.75 18.06 28.88
N GLY A 300 11.18 18.65 27.83
CA GLY A 300 10.37 17.93 26.84
C GLY A 300 9.05 17.34 27.36
N MET A 301 8.59 17.74 28.56
CA MET A 301 7.40 17.22 29.23
C MET A 301 6.50 18.35 29.75
N ASP A 302 5.21 18.27 29.44
CA ASP A 302 4.15 19.11 30.02
C ASP A 302 3.02 18.19 30.46
N VAL A 303 2.59 18.31 31.71
CA VAL A 303 1.54 17.50 32.31
C VAL A 303 0.56 18.41 33.04
N ARG A 304 -0.74 18.14 32.93
CA ARG A 304 -1.83 18.80 33.64
C ARG A 304 -2.63 17.79 34.44
N GLY A 305 -3.00 18.18 35.66
CA GLY A 305 -3.78 17.36 36.59
C GLY A 305 -3.04 16.08 36.97
N ALA A 306 -1.93 16.21 37.69
CA ALA A 306 -1.16 15.07 38.18
C ALA A 306 -1.53 14.74 39.63
N ASP A 307 -1.81 13.47 39.93
CA ASP A 307 -2.08 12.96 41.29
C ASP A 307 -1.33 11.65 41.49
N LEU A 308 -0.20 11.70 42.20
CA LEU A 308 0.62 10.57 42.60
C LEU A 308 0.23 10.12 44.00
N ALA A 309 -0.11 8.84 44.15
CA ALA A 309 -0.33 8.19 45.44
C ALA A 309 0.66 7.03 45.62
N LEU A 310 1.43 7.08 46.71
CA LEU A 310 2.28 6.01 47.21
C LEU A 310 1.60 5.44 48.45
N ASN A 311 1.16 4.18 48.39
CA ASN A 311 0.40 3.56 49.46
C ASN A 311 1.23 2.46 50.13
N ARG A 312 1.37 2.50 51.46
CA ARG A 312 2.15 1.51 52.22
C ARG A 312 3.62 1.42 51.75
N ALA A 313 4.21 2.57 51.46
CA ALA A 313 5.59 2.70 51.05
C ALA A 313 6.51 2.23 52.19
N GLU A 314 7.33 1.22 51.96
CA GLU A 314 8.42 0.84 52.85
C GLU A 314 9.62 1.74 52.57
N VAL A 315 9.97 2.57 53.55
CA VAL A 315 11.01 3.60 53.41
C VAL A 315 12.19 3.20 54.28
N MET A 316 13.38 3.28 53.72
CA MET A 316 14.65 3.18 54.42
C MET A 316 15.52 4.37 54.02
N VAL A 317 16.04 5.09 55.01
CA VAL A 317 17.02 6.17 54.80
C VAL A 317 18.19 5.88 55.72
N LYS A 318 19.41 5.88 55.20
CA LYS A 318 20.62 5.60 55.96
C LYS A 318 21.68 6.63 55.62
N ARG A 319 22.31 7.21 56.63
CA ARG A 319 23.51 8.03 56.48
C ARG A 319 24.69 7.32 57.10
N GLY A 320 25.82 7.30 56.39
CA GLY A 320 27.09 6.77 56.90
C GLY A 320 28.28 7.46 56.24
N GLU A 321 29.46 6.85 56.31
CA GLU A 321 30.70 7.39 55.73
C GLU A 321 30.61 7.60 54.20
N ARG A 322 29.74 6.84 53.53
CA ARG A 322 29.55 6.87 52.07
C ARG A 322 28.44 7.83 51.59
N GLY A 323 27.92 8.69 52.46
CA GLY A 323 26.86 9.64 52.12
C GLY A 323 25.47 9.18 52.55
N LEU A 324 24.44 9.77 51.92
CA LEU A 324 23.03 9.50 52.23
C LEU A 324 22.46 8.49 51.23
N GLU A 325 22.03 7.33 51.72
CA GLU A 325 21.36 6.28 50.97
C GLU A 325 19.87 6.27 51.31
N TRP A 326 19.03 6.01 50.33
CA TRP A 326 17.59 5.88 50.53
C TRP A 326 17.02 4.77 49.65
N ARG A 327 15.94 4.16 50.11
CA ARG A 327 15.14 3.16 49.38
C ARG A 327 13.68 3.31 49.75
N VAL A 328 12.82 3.27 48.75
CA VAL A 328 11.36 3.30 48.86
C VAL A 328 10.79 2.17 48.03
N ALA A 329 10.02 1.28 48.64
CA ALA A 329 9.28 0.23 47.93
C ALA A 329 7.78 0.42 48.16
N SER A 330 7.02 0.67 47.10
CA SER A 330 5.61 1.04 47.24
C SER A 330 4.76 0.55 46.06
N PRO A 331 3.54 0.06 46.33
CA PRO A 331 2.44 0.24 45.41
C PRO A 331 2.26 1.73 45.09
N ALA A 332 2.18 2.08 43.81
CA ALA A 332 2.09 3.45 43.34
C ALA A 332 0.95 3.58 42.34
N ALA A 333 0.26 4.73 42.34
CA ALA A 333 -0.70 5.09 41.32
C ALA A 333 -0.53 6.56 40.96
N LEU A 334 -0.23 6.85 39.70
CA LEU A 334 -0.15 8.19 39.13
C LEU A 334 -1.32 8.38 38.17
N ARG A 335 -2.19 9.34 38.46
CA ARG A 335 -3.23 9.81 37.55
C ARG A 335 -2.77 11.08 36.85
N VAL A 336 -3.04 11.17 35.56
CA VAL A 336 -2.72 12.32 34.72
C VAL A 336 -3.91 12.66 33.85
N ASP A 337 -4.43 13.89 33.95
CA ASP A 337 -5.56 14.32 33.13
C ASP A 337 -5.16 14.53 31.68
N ASN A 338 -4.05 15.25 31.45
CA ASN A 338 -3.47 15.46 30.14
C ASN A 338 -1.96 15.54 30.25
N GLY A 339 -1.24 15.09 29.23
CA GLY A 339 0.20 15.29 29.16
C GLY A 339 0.73 15.22 27.74
N SER A 340 1.93 15.73 27.55
CA SER A 340 2.69 15.57 26.32
C SER A 340 4.16 15.36 26.65
N ALA A 341 4.75 14.33 26.06
CA ALA A 341 6.17 14.03 26.15
C ALA A 341 6.64 13.43 24.82
N ALA A 342 7.82 13.83 24.34
CA ALA A 342 8.44 13.30 23.12
C ALA A 342 7.48 13.22 21.90
N GLY A 343 6.69 14.27 21.66
CA GLY A 343 5.73 14.33 20.54
C GLY A 343 4.45 13.49 20.72
N THR A 344 4.33 12.74 21.81
CA THR A 344 3.14 11.93 22.15
C THR A 344 2.29 12.68 23.16
N ARG A 345 0.98 12.79 22.90
CA ARG A 345 -0.02 13.36 23.82
C ARG A 345 -0.80 12.24 24.49
N LEU A 346 -1.10 12.40 25.76
CA LEU A 346 -1.89 11.48 26.57
C LEU A 346 -3.07 12.22 27.21
N THR A 347 -4.21 11.56 27.32
CA THR A 347 -5.42 12.06 27.96
C THR A 347 -5.98 10.99 28.90
N GLN A 348 -6.31 11.39 30.12
CA GLN A 348 -6.88 10.57 31.19
C GLN A 348 -6.10 9.24 31.36
N ALA A 349 -4.84 9.35 31.79
CA ALA A 349 -3.95 8.22 32.00
C ALA A 349 -3.82 7.87 33.49
N VAL A 350 -3.73 6.57 33.76
CA VAL A 350 -3.43 6.00 35.07
C VAL A 350 -2.26 5.04 34.89
N LEU A 351 -1.16 5.34 35.55
CA LEU A 351 0.00 4.46 35.70
C LEU A 351 -0.07 3.86 37.10
N SER A 352 -0.09 2.54 37.20
CA SER A 352 -0.16 1.85 38.49
C SER A 352 0.94 0.80 38.61
N SER A 353 1.49 0.65 39.80
CA SER A 353 2.48 -0.38 40.12
C SER A 353 2.11 -1.03 41.43
N ASN A 354 2.32 -2.35 41.52
CA ASN A 354 2.15 -3.10 42.76
C ASN A 354 3.47 -3.30 43.53
N GLY A 355 4.60 -2.88 42.96
CA GLY A 355 5.93 -3.18 43.48
C GLY A 355 7.01 -2.28 42.89
N LEU A 356 6.75 -0.97 42.84
CA LEU A 356 7.73 0.01 42.40
C LEU A 356 8.79 0.15 43.50
N THR A 357 10.06 0.01 43.14
CA THR A 357 11.18 0.25 44.03
C THR A 357 12.01 1.41 43.51
N ALA A 358 12.19 2.44 44.31
CA ALA A 358 13.10 3.53 44.04
C ALA A 358 14.20 3.52 45.10
N GLY A 359 15.43 3.82 44.74
CA GLY A 359 16.52 3.96 45.69
C GLY A 359 17.62 4.84 45.14
N GLY A 360 18.51 5.31 46.00
CA GLY A 360 19.59 6.17 45.56
C GLY A 360 20.64 6.43 46.62
N ARG A 361 21.75 7.01 46.17
CA ARG A 361 22.83 7.52 47.00
C ARG A 361 23.19 8.91 46.49
N ASP A 362 23.13 9.89 47.39
CA ASP A 362 23.36 11.30 47.06
C ASP A 362 22.48 11.75 45.86
N ALA A 363 23.09 12.14 44.74
CA ALA A 363 22.38 12.55 43.52
C ALA A 363 22.02 11.39 42.58
N ALA A 364 22.62 10.20 42.76
CA ALA A 364 22.37 9.04 41.93
C ALA A 364 21.13 8.28 42.43
N PHE A 365 20.27 7.84 41.52
CA PHE A 365 19.07 7.08 41.86
C PHE A 365 18.69 6.06 40.80
N GLU A 366 17.94 5.05 41.22
CA GLU A 366 17.31 4.05 40.36
C GLU A 366 15.82 3.90 40.72
N VAL A 367 15.00 3.59 39.72
CA VAL A 367 13.57 3.27 39.86
C VAL A 367 13.25 2.07 38.99
N GLN A 368 12.73 1.02 39.59
CA GLN A 368 12.49 -0.26 38.93
C GLN A 368 11.13 -0.82 39.34
N GLY A 369 10.47 -1.53 38.43
CA GLY A 369 9.30 -2.35 38.76
C GLY A 369 8.22 -2.40 37.67
N PRO A 370 7.20 -3.24 37.88
CA PRO A 370 6.12 -3.41 36.91
C PRO A 370 5.17 -2.21 36.93
N LEU A 371 4.77 -1.74 35.76
CA LEU A 371 3.82 -0.67 35.51
C LEU A 371 2.66 -1.18 34.67
N ALA A 372 1.44 -0.93 35.12
CA ALA A 372 0.23 -1.06 34.33
C ALA A 372 -0.25 0.34 33.92
N LEU A 373 -0.38 0.55 32.61
CA LEU A 373 -0.89 1.78 32.01
C LEU A 373 -2.35 1.55 31.60
N SER A 374 -3.21 2.51 31.91
CA SER A 374 -4.55 2.65 31.32
C SER A 374 -4.73 4.09 30.89
N ALA A 375 -5.03 4.35 29.63
CA ALA A 375 -5.25 5.70 29.11
C ALA A 375 -6.52 5.76 28.27
N GLU A 376 -7.31 6.82 28.41
CA GLU A 376 -8.45 7.05 27.52
C GLU A 376 -7.96 7.26 26.09
N ARG A 377 -6.92 8.09 25.91
CA ARG A 377 -6.37 8.39 24.60
C ARG A 377 -4.85 8.60 24.65
N LEU A 378 -4.16 8.07 23.65
CA LEU A 378 -2.76 8.35 23.34
C LEU A 378 -2.67 8.74 21.86
N VAL A 379 -2.02 9.86 21.55
CA VAL A 379 -1.88 10.36 20.17
C VAL A 379 -0.42 10.64 19.89
N SER A 380 0.11 10.05 18.80
CA SER A 380 1.46 10.28 18.31
C SER A 380 1.42 10.45 16.79
N GLY A 381 1.70 11.65 16.30
CA GLY A 381 1.43 12.01 14.90
C GLY A 381 -0.05 11.79 14.54
N ASP A 382 -0.30 11.09 13.44
CA ASP A 382 -1.66 10.73 12.99
C ASP A 382 -2.21 9.48 13.70
N LEU A 383 -1.39 8.72 14.44
CA LEU A 383 -1.85 7.55 15.17
C LEU A 383 -2.55 7.98 16.47
N SER A 384 -3.80 7.59 16.62
CA SER A 384 -4.59 7.81 17.83
C SER A 384 -5.06 6.47 18.38
N LEU A 385 -4.60 6.12 19.58
CA LEU A 385 -5.01 4.93 20.34
C LEU A 385 -6.02 5.34 21.41
N THR A 386 -7.15 4.65 21.47
CA THR A 386 -8.24 4.92 22.41
C THR A 386 -8.45 3.70 23.31
N GLN A 387 -8.76 3.92 24.59
CA GLN A 387 -8.88 2.85 25.60
C GLN A 387 -7.63 1.96 25.65
N THR A 388 -6.47 2.60 25.74
CA THR A 388 -5.17 1.94 25.67
C THR A 388 -4.82 1.31 27.02
N ARG A 389 -4.34 0.07 27.01
CA ARG A 389 -3.82 -0.64 28.17
C ARG A 389 -2.41 -1.13 27.90
N GLY A 390 -1.53 -1.00 28.87
CA GLY A 390 -0.16 -1.49 28.79
C GLY A 390 0.31 -2.16 30.06
N ARG A 391 1.28 -3.05 29.93
CA ARG A 391 2.05 -3.64 31.03
C ARG A 391 3.52 -3.54 30.67
N LEU A 392 4.30 -2.81 31.44
CA LEU A 392 5.70 -2.49 31.17
C LEU A 392 6.52 -2.74 32.42
N ASP A 393 7.67 -3.36 32.31
CA ASP A 393 8.69 -3.36 33.36
C ASP A 393 9.60 -2.16 33.12
N LEU A 394 9.59 -1.22 34.08
CA LEU A 394 10.43 -0.03 34.08
C LEU A 394 11.75 -0.32 34.78
N ASP A 395 12.83 0.19 34.21
CA ASP A 395 14.15 0.32 34.83
C ASP A 395 14.72 1.69 34.44
N LEU A 396 14.82 2.60 35.40
CA LEU A 396 15.32 3.96 35.26
C LEU A 396 16.52 4.11 36.18
N VAL A 397 17.66 4.50 35.65
CA VAL A 397 18.89 4.75 36.40
C VAL A 397 19.40 6.14 36.05
N ARG A 398 19.80 6.90 37.07
CA ARG A 398 20.48 8.18 36.93
C ARG A 398 21.74 8.19 37.78
N ASP A 399 22.89 8.20 37.13
CA ASP A 399 24.22 8.36 37.76
C ASP A 399 25.10 9.19 36.82
N GLY A 400 25.01 10.52 36.94
CA GLY A 400 25.58 11.48 35.97
C GLY A 400 24.84 11.50 34.61
N VAL A 401 24.34 10.37 34.15
CA VAL A 401 23.56 10.16 32.92
C VAL A 401 22.24 9.48 33.27
N THR A 402 21.15 9.92 32.64
CA THR A 402 19.83 9.27 32.75
C THR A 402 19.70 8.18 31.68
N GLN A 403 19.34 6.97 32.09
CA GLN A 403 18.95 5.86 31.23
C GLN A 403 17.64 5.27 31.71
N MET A 404 16.69 5.08 30.80
CA MET A 404 15.37 4.51 31.05
C MET A 404 15.15 3.37 30.08
N THR A 405 14.74 2.21 30.57
CA THR A 405 14.22 1.14 29.74
C THR A 405 12.82 0.74 30.22
N ALA A 406 11.92 0.53 29.28
CA ALA A 406 10.56 0.07 29.52
C ALA A 406 10.26 -1.08 28.56
N THR A 407 10.09 -2.29 29.08
CA THR A 407 9.87 -3.50 28.28
C THR A 407 8.51 -4.11 28.60
N GLY A 408 7.70 -4.44 27.60
CA GLY A 408 6.43 -5.11 27.86
C GLY A 408 5.46 -5.09 26.68
N ALA A 409 4.18 -4.92 26.98
CA ALA A 409 3.08 -5.00 26.03
C ALA A 409 2.18 -3.76 26.08
N LEU A 410 1.59 -3.42 24.94
CA LEU A 410 0.59 -2.36 24.78
C LEU A 410 -0.54 -2.87 23.89
N SER A 411 -1.78 -2.54 24.22
CA SER A 411 -2.95 -2.89 23.41
C SER A 411 -3.97 -1.76 23.43
N SER A 412 -4.71 -1.59 22.36
CA SER A 412 -5.80 -0.63 22.24
C SER A 412 -6.95 -1.27 21.47
N GLY A 413 -8.14 -1.25 22.06
CA GLY A 413 -9.34 -1.81 21.42
C GLY A 413 -9.87 -0.96 20.25
N ARG A 414 -9.46 0.31 20.17
CA ARG A 414 -9.81 1.23 19.08
C ARG A 414 -8.66 2.18 18.80
N ALA A 415 -8.07 2.04 17.63
CA ALA A 415 -7.03 2.87 17.09
C ALA A 415 -7.47 3.42 15.72
N SER A 416 -6.87 4.53 15.32
CA SER A 416 -7.09 5.15 14.03
C SER A 416 -5.81 5.81 13.52
N TRP A 417 -5.59 5.75 12.21
CA TRP A 417 -4.53 6.45 11.49
C TRP A 417 -5.14 7.05 10.22
N PRO A 418 -5.67 8.28 10.27
CA PRO A 418 -6.37 8.90 9.14
C PRO A 418 -5.39 9.53 8.12
N GLY A 419 -4.20 8.97 7.94
CA GLY A 419 -3.15 9.54 7.06
C GLY A 419 -3.55 9.63 5.59
N LEU A 420 -4.53 8.82 5.15
CA LEU A 420 -5.13 8.89 3.81
C LEU A 420 -6.40 9.76 3.74
N GLY A 421 -6.78 10.41 4.85
CA GLY A 421 -8.05 11.13 5.00
C GLY A 421 -9.24 10.22 5.31
N ALA A 422 -10.40 10.84 5.54
CA ALA A 422 -11.66 10.12 5.73
C ALA A 422 -12.21 9.60 4.38
N PRO A 423 -13.02 8.51 4.38
CA PRO A 423 -13.74 8.07 3.20
C PRO A 423 -14.63 9.19 2.63
N ALA A 424 -14.48 9.49 1.34
CA ALA A 424 -15.30 10.43 0.59
C ALA A 424 -16.38 9.68 -0.22
N ARG A 425 -17.43 10.37 -0.65
CA ARG A 425 -18.51 9.78 -1.48
C ARG A 425 -18.01 9.27 -2.82
N ASP A 426 -17.02 9.95 -3.37
CA ASP A 426 -16.49 9.70 -4.70
C ASP A 426 -15.20 8.84 -4.66
N ASP A 427 -14.85 8.30 -3.48
CA ASP A 427 -13.78 7.31 -3.39
C ASP A 427 -14.20 6.04 -4.13
N LEU A 428 -13.24 5.44 -4.86
CA LEU A 428 -13.41 4.07 -5.35
C LEU A 428 -13.73 3.12 -4.18
N PRO A 429 -14.59 2.10 -4.38
CA PRO A 429 -15.02 1.20 -3.30
C PRO A 429 -13.85 0.64 -2.47
N GLU A 430 -12.77 0.20 -3.12
CA GLU A 430 -11.60 -0.37 -2.47
C GLU A 430 -10.83 0.67 -1.64
N MET A 431 -10.71 1.91 -2.15
CA MET A 431 -10.07 3.01 -1.43
C MET A 431 -10.90 3.45 -0.21
N ALA A 432 -12.22 3.51 -0.35
CA ALA A 432 -13.13 3.82 0.76
C ALA A 432 -12.99 2.78 1.88
N GLU A 433 -12.92 1.49 1.53
CA GLU A 433 -12.70 0.40 2.49
C GLU A 433 -11.30 0.46 3.14
N LEU A 434 -10.24 0.76 2.38
CA LEU A 434 -8.90 0.97 2.95
C LEU A 434 -8.88 2.14 3.95
N LYS A 435 -9.51 3.26 3.62
CA LYS A 435 -9.63 4.41 4.54
C LYS A 435 -10.45 4.06 5.80
N ARG A 436 -11.52 3.25 5.67
CA ARG A 436 -12.27 2.73 6.83
C ARG A 436 -11.41 1.81 7.70
N ALA A 437 -10.62 0.94 7.08
CA ALA A 437 -9.74 0.01 7.79
C ALA A 437 -8.67 0.75 8.62
N LEU A 438 -8.10 1.81 8.06
CA LEU A 438 -7.13 2.68 8.76
C LEU A 438 -7.82 3.64 9.75
N GLY A 439 -9.09 3.97 9.54
CA GLY A 439 -9.88 4.81 10.44
C GLY A 439 -10.31 4.13 11.74
N ALA A 440 -10.41 2.80 11.76
CA ALA A 440 -10.80 2.04 12.95
C ALA A 440 -10.21 0.62 12.97
N PHE A 441 -9.27 0.37 13.88
CA PHE A 441 -8.66 -0.95 14.08
C PHE A 441 -8.32 -1.22 15.55
N ALA A 442 -8.28 -2.48 15.98
CA ALA A 442 -7.68 -2.86 17.25
C ALA A 442 -6.18 -3.05 17.07
N LEU A 443 -5.36 -2.49 17.96
CA LEU A 443 -3.90 -2.64 17.96
C LEU A 443 -3.47 -3.53 19.12
N ASP A 444 -2.63 -4.51 18.86
CA ASP A 444 -1.98 -5.34 19.87
C ASP A 444 -0.47 -5.37 19.62
N ALA A 445 0.31 -4.84 20.56
CA ALA A 445 1.76 -4.79 20.56
C ALA A 445 2.28 -5.60 21.76
N PRO A 446 2.35 -6.94 21.64
CA PRO A 446 2.60 -7.81 22.78
C PRO A 446 4.05 -7.73 23.28
N GLY A 447 5.01 -7.25 22.50
CA GLY A 447 6.42 -7.19 22.90
C GLY A 447 7.13 -5.97 22.33
N VAL A 448 7.27 -4.94 23.14
CA VAL A 448 8.00 -3.70 22.84
C VAL A 448 9.05 -3.44 23.90
N ARG A 449 10.20 -2.89 23.51
CA ARG A 449 11.23 -2.37 24.39
C ARG A 449 11.54 -0.94 23.97
N LEU A 450 11.29 0.00 24.85
CA LEU A 450 11.71 1.40 24.72
C LEU A 450 12.94 1.60 25.59
N ALA A 451 14.04 2.10 25.02
CA ALA A 451 15.20 2.58 25.75
C ALA A 451 15.38 4.07 25.45
N ALA A 452 15.52 4.92 26.45
CA ALA A 452 15.73 6.35 26.28
C ALA A 452 16.76 6.86 27.30
N GLY A 453 17.66 7.76 26.88
CA GLY A 453 18.65 8.34 27.78
C GLY A 453 19.48 9.41 27.07
N SER A 454 20.61 9.80 27.67
CA SER A 454 21.49 10.81 27.06
C SER A 454 22.08 10.37 25.71
N ALA A 455 22.15 9.07 25.45
CA ALA A 455 22.63 8.52 24.18
C ALA A 455 21.59 8.63 23.05
N GLY A 456 20.31 8.81 23.37
CA GLY A 456 19.22 8.79 22.40
C GLY A 456 18.00 7.99 22.84
N THR A 457 17.10 7.73 21.90
CA THR A 457 15.90 6.91 22.09
C THR A 457 15.88 5.77 21.08
N GLU A 458 15.61 4.55 21.54
CA GLU A 458 15.48 3.34 20.75
C GLU A 458 14.16 2.64 21.09
N LEU A 459 13.41 2.23 20.07
CA LEU A 459 12.20 1.42 20.17
C LEU A 459 12.41 0.14 19.36
N THR A 460 12.35 -1.00 20.04
CA THR A 460 12.59 -2.32 19.45
C THR A 460 11.38 -3.22 19.66
N LEU A 461 10.97 -3.92 18.60
CA LEU A 461 9.91 -4.93 18.67
C LEU A 461 10.52 -6.27 19.07
N THR A 462 10.11 -6.82 20.20
CA THR A 462 10.51 -8.17 20.62
C THR A 462 9.50 -9.23 20.16
N ARG A 463 8.28 -8.80 19.84
CA ARG A 463 7.23 -9.62 19.21
C ARG A 463 6.49 -8.79 18.13
N PRO A 464 5.91 -9.43 17.11
CA PRO A 464 5.17 -8.71 16.09
C PRO A 464 3.99 -7.91 16.65
N ILE A 465 3.80 -6.68 16.16
CA ILE A 465 2.59 -5.88 16.41
C ILE A 465 1.52 -6.32 15.41
N THR A 466 0.29 -6.47 15.87
CA THR A 466 -0.86 -6.71 14.99
C THR A 466 -1.86 -5.55 15.04
N ALA A 467 -2.39 -5.17 13.89
CA ALA A 467 -3.52 -4.27 13.77
C ALA A 467 -4.65 -5.00 13.02
N ARG A 468 -5.84 -5.05 13.64
CA ARG A 468 -7.04 -5.72 13.13
C ARG A 468 -8.13 -4.69 12.87
N PRO A 469 -8.34 -4.27 11.61
CA PRO A 469 -9.42 -3.37 11.25
C PRO A 469 -10.79 -3.92 11.57
N THR A 470 -11.75 -3.02 11.83
CA THR A 470 -13.12 -3.43 12.14
C THR A 470 -13.87 -4.00 10.94
N ASN A 471 -13.45 -3.67 9.72
CA ASN A 471 -14.02 -4.18 8.47
C ASN A 471 -13.31 -5.44 7.94
N GLY A 472 -12.27 -5.94 8.62
CA GLY A 472 -11.58 -7.20 8.30
C GLY A 472 -10.09 -7.03 7.97
N GLY A 473 -9.42 -8.15 7.70
CA GLY A 473 -7.98 -8.17 7.40
C GLY A 473 -7.08 -8.17 8.64
N LEU A 474 -5.77 -8.30 8.41
CA LEU A 474 -4.75 -8.29 9.47
C LEU A 474 -3.47 -7.62 8.94
N LEU A 475 -3.05 -6.54 9.59
CA LEU A 475 -1.74 -5.94 9.38
C LEU A 475 -0.81 -6.42 10.50
N THR A 476 0.37 -6.90 10.14
CA THR A 476 1.40 -7.32 11.09
C THR A 476 2.70 -6.57 10.81
N LEU A 477 3.26 -5.94 11.84
CA LEU A 477 4.59 -5.35 11.81
C LEU A 477 5.53 -6.30 12.55
N THR A 478 6.45 -6.93 11.84
CA THR A 478 7.41 -7.86 12.44
C THR A 478 8.75 -7.17 12.72
N PRO A 479 9.51 -7.61 13.75
CA PRO A 479 10.83 -7.09 14.03
C PRO A 479 11.78 -7.20 12.83
N ALA A 480 12.61 -6.18 12.64
CA ALA A 480 13.73 -6.18 11.69
C ALA A 480 15.07 -6.39 12.43
N ARG A 481 16.19 -6.44 11.70
CA ARG A 481 17.53 -6.56 12.33
C ARG A 481 17.94 -5.32 13.13
N THR A 482 17.47 -4.15 12.71
CA THR A 482 17.65 -2.88 13.41
C THR A 482 16.37 -2.54 14.17
N PRO A 483 16.45 -1.65 15.18
CA PRO A 483 15.28 -1.18 15.92
C PRO A 483 14.21 -0.60 15.00
N LEU A 484 12.95 -0.66 15.45
CA LEU A 484 11.83 -0.01 14.75
C LEU A 484 12.08 1.49 14.61
N PHE A 485 12.66 2.09 15.64
CA PHE A 485 13.10 3.47 15.67
C PHE A 485 14.35 3.60 16.55
N ALA A 486 15.31 4.40 16.12
CA ALA A 486 16.49 4.80 16.87
C ALA A 486 16.82 6.25 16.50
N ALA A 487 17.07 7.10 17.49
CA ALA A 487 17.48 8.48 17.33
C ALA A 487 18.57 8.82 18.34
N GLU A 488 19.73 9.29 17.86
CA GLU A 488 20.71 9.92 18.74
C GLU A 488 20.18 11.24 19.30
N ALA A 489 20.71 11.68 20.44
CA ALA A 489 20.31 12.94 21.06
C ALA A 489 20.47 14.12 20.08
N GLY A 490 19.36 14.82 19.81
CA GLY A 490 19.33 15.98 18.91
C GLY A 490 19.32 15.67 17.41
N GLN A 491 19.31 14.40 17.00
CA GLN A 491 19.24 14.00 15.58
C GLN A 491 17.84 13.50 15.20
N SER A 492 17.54 13.52 13.90
CA SER A 492 16.36 12.88 13.34
C SER A 492 16.52 11.36 13.37
N GLY A 493 15.55 10.66 13.97
CA GLY A 493 15.60 9.20 14.09
C GLY A 493 15.26 8.45 12.82
N GLY A 494 15.48 7.14 12.84
CA GLY A 494 15.13 6.22 11.77
C GLY A 494 15.15 4.77 12.25
N GLY A 495 14.85 3.81 11.39
CA GLY A 495 14.83 2.40 11.78
C GLY A 495 14.56 1.46 10.62
N ALA A 496 14.08 0.26 10.93
CA ALA A 496 13.61 -0.69 9.93
C ALA A 496 12.38 -1.44 10.44
N LEU A 497 11.56 -1.92 9.51
CA LEU A 497 10.37 -2.69 9.81
C LEU A 497 9.96 -3.54 8.61
N ASN A 498 9.27 -4.64 8.87
CA ASN A 498 8.63 -5.43 7.82
C ASN A 498 7.12 -5.42 8.08
N ILE A 499 6.35 -5.18 7.03
CA ILE A 499 4.89 -5.12 7.06
C ILE A 499 4.35 -6.28 6.25
N THR A 500 3.45 -7.05 6.84
CA THR A 500 2.61 -7.98 6.08
C THR A 500 1.14 -7.61 6.29
N ALA A 501 0.40 -7.48 5.21
CA ALA A 501 -1.04 -7.29 5.21
C ALA A 501 -1.71 -8.53 4.63
N GLN A 502 -2.68 -9.08 5.36
CA GLN A 502 -3.57 -10.14 4.89
C GLN A 502 -4.87 -9.52 4.41
N ARG A 503 -5.32 -9.94 3.22
CA ARG A 503 -6.49 -9.40 2.53
C ARG A 503 -7.75 -9.44 3.42
N GLY A 504 -8.52 -8.36 3.41
CA GLY A 504 -9.83 -8.26 4.06
C GLY A 504 -10.21 -6.81 4.37
N GLY A 505 -11.50 -6.45 4.24
CA GLY A 505 -11.97 -5.11 4.58
C GLY A 505 -11.26 -3.97 3.84
N GLY A 506 -10.94 -4.15 2.56
CA GLY A 506 -10.18 -3.17 1.77
C GLY A 506 -8.67 -3.12 2.03
N LEU A 507 -8.13 -3.90 2.98
CA LEU A 507 -6.68 -4.12 3.03
C LEU A 507 -6.24 -5.03 1.87
N PRO A 508 -5.20 -4.62 1.13
CA PRO A 508 -4.59 -5.48 0.12
C PRO A 508 -3.79 -6.60 0.79
N GLU A 509 -3.50 -7.65 0.02
CA GLU A 509 -2.45 -8.58 0.42
C GLU A 509 -1.10 -7.92 0.12
N ALA A 510 -0.22 -7.79 1.11
CA ALA A 510 1.08 -7.17 0.89
C ALA A 510 2.15 -7.76 1.79
N SER A 511 3.38 -7.79 1.29
CA SER A 511 4.58 -8.09 2.07
C SER A 511 5.65 -7.09 1.68
N ILE A 512 5.95 -6.15 2.57
CA ILE A 512 6.83 -5.01 2.33
C ILE A 512 7.93 -5.02 3.39
N ALA A 513 9.16 -5.21 2.96
CA ALA A 513 10.34 -4.97 3.78
C ALA A 513 10.75 -3.50 3.66
N VAL A 514 10.95 -2.85 4.81
CA VAL A 514 11.48 -1.48 4.91
C VAL A 514 12.83 -1.57 5.62
N PRO A 515 13.92 -1.90 4.90
CA PRO A 515 15.24 -2.11 5.50
C PRO A 515 15.82 -0.85 6.15
N SER A 516 15.39 0.33 5.70
CA SER A 516 15.75 1.60 6.32
C SER A 516 14.67 2.65 6.09
N TRP A 517 14.38 3.40 7.13
CA TRP A 517 13.62 4.63 7.06
C TRP A 517 14.23 5.68 7.99
N SER A 518 14.05 6.96 7.68
CA SER A 518 14.52 8.08 8.50
C SER A 518 13.52 9.23 8.47
N LEU A 519 13.41 9.95 9.57
CA LEU A 519 12.67 11.20 9.65
C LEU A 519 13.45 12.31 8.95
N THR A 520 12.72 13.19 8.26
CA THR A 520 13.25 14.41 7.63
C THR A 520 12.53 15.63 8.21
N PRO A 521 13.08 16.85 8.04
CA PRO A 521 12.35 18.06 8.39
C PRO A 521 11.02 18.12 7.61
N GLY A 522 9.90 17.87 8.28
CA GLY A 522 8.56 17.86 7.68
C GLY A 522 8.09 16.55 7.07
N GLY A 523 8.75 15.41 7.32
CA GLY A 523 8.28 14.09 6.87
C GLY A 523 9.25 12.93 7.12
N PHE A 524 9.40 12.05 6.13
CA PHE A 524 10.27 10.86 6.22
C PHE A 524 10.80 10.42 4.85
N ARG A 525 11.81 9.55 4.83
CA ARG A 525 12.21 8.75 3.67
C ARG A 525 12.30 7.29 4.09
N ALA A 526 11.87 6.37 3.22
CA ALA A 526 11.86 4.95 3.48
C ALA A 526 12.23 4.19 2.20
N VAL A 527 13.25 3.35 2.28
CA VAL A 527 13.54 2.38 1.22
C VAL A 527 12.63 1.19 1.45
N LEU A 528 11.95 0.74 0.40
CA LEU A 528 11.02 -0.38 0.46
C LEU A 528 11.30 -1.40 -0.65
N ASP A 529 11.09 -2.66 -0.31
CA ASP A 529 11.16 -3.82 -1.19
C ASP A 529 9.97 -4.71 -0.85
N GLY A 530 9.04 -4.87 -1.78
CA GLY A 530 7.81 -5.59 -1.47
C GLY A 530 6.99 -6.02 -2.65
N ARG A 531 6.04 -6.91 -2.36
CA ARG A 531 5.02 -7.38 -3.27
C ARG A 531 3.65 -7.05 -2.71
N ALA A 532 2.71 -6.75 -3.59
CA ALA A 532 1.32 -6.49 -3.25
C ALA A 532 0.38 -7.14 -4.26
N ALA A 533 -0.75 -7.62 -3.77
CA ALA A 533 -1.88 -8.08 -4.55
C ALA A 533 -3.16 -7.36 -4.11
N LEU A 534 -3.77 -6.59 -5.02
CA LEU A 534 -4.92 -5.73 -4.72
C LEU A 534 -5.92 -5.67 -5.88
N ASP A 535 -7.11 -5.19 -5.57
CA ASP A 535 -8.11 -4.79 -6.55
C ASP A 535 -8.20 -3.25 -6.56
N PHE A 536 -8.42 -2.64 -7.73
CA PHE A 536 -8.54 -1.19 -7.82
C PHE A 536 -9.35 -0.78 -9.05
N GLY A 537 -10.54 -0.18 -8.82
CA GLY A 537 -11.40 0.27 -9.93
C GLY A 537 -11.89 -0.92 -10.77
N PRO A 538 -11.72 -0.93 -12.11
CA PRO A 538 -12.06 -2.09 -12.93
C PRO A 538 -10.98 -3.19 -12.90
N ALA A 539 -9.78 -2.91 -12.39
CA ALA A 539 -8.69 -3.89 -12.39
C ALA A 539 -8.82 -4.86 -11.21
N ARG A 540 -8.84 -6.15 -11.51
CA ARG A 540 -8.94 -7.27 -10.56
C ARG A 540 -7.64 -8.06 -10.50
N ASN A 541 -7.30 -8.48 -9.29
CA ASN A 541 -6.11 -9.26 -8.95
C ASN A 541 -4.83 -8.65 -9.54
N ILE A 542 -4.65 -7.35 -9.32
CA ILE A 542 -3.41 -6.65 -9.62
C ILE A 542 -2.33 -7.24 -8.73
N ALA A 543 -1.28 -7.82 -9.30
CA ALA A 543 -0.09 -8.21 -8.58
C ALA A 543 1.11 -7.39 -9.09
N LEU A 544 1.90 -6.88 -8.15
CA LEU A 544 3.09 -6.10 -8.43
C LEU A 544 4.20 -6.41 -7.42
N SER A 545 5.44 -6.34 -7.88
CA SER A 545 6.63 -6.36 -7.02
C SER A 545 7.48 -5.14 -7.29
N THR A 546 7.87 -4.42 -6.25
CA THR A 546 8.50 -3.12 -6.39
C THR A 546 9.61 -2.93 -5.37
N LYS A 547 10.64 -2.21 -5.80
CA LYS A 547 11.75 -1.78 -4.95
C LYS A 547 11.98 -0.31 -5.23
N GLY A 548 12.09 0.51 -4.20
CA GLY A 548 12.21 1.95 -4.39
C GLY A 548 12.25 2.76 -3.10
N GLU A 549 12.11 4.07 -3.25
CA GLU A 549 12.06 5.02 -2.15
C GLU A 549 10.66 5.63 -2.05
N LEU A 550 10.08 5.58 -0.85
CA LEU A 550 8.92 6.35 -0.45
C LEU A 550 9.38 7.53 0.40
N ALA A 551 9.03 8.74 -0.03
CA ALA A 551 9.40 9.96 0.68
C ALA A 551 8.15 10.80 0.96
N SER A 552 8.09 11.41 2.14
CA SER A 552 7.11 12.42 2.52
C SER A 552 7.83 13.72 2.86
N SER A 553 7.38 14.84 2.28
CA SER A 553 7.90 16.17 2.57
C SER A 553 6.78 17.21 2.48
N GLY A 554 6.50 17.91 3.58
CA GLY A 554 5.48 18.98 3.61
C GLY A 554 4.08 18.49 3.24
N GLY A 555 3.73 17.25 3.60
CA GLY A 555 2.42 16.64 3.28
C GLY A 555 2.29 16.09 1.86
N ARG A 556 3.36 16.12 1.05
CA ARG A 556 3.43 15.44 -0.25
C ARG A 556 4.17 14.12 -0.11
N LEU A 557 3.52 13.02 -0.49
CA LEU A 557 4.10 11.68 -0.56
C LEU A 557 4.52 11.38 -2.00
N THR A 558 5.72 10.85 -2.20
CA THR A 558 6.23 10.43 -3.51
C THR A 558 6.82 9.04 -3.43
N TYR A 559 6.53 8.21 -4.44
CA TYR A 559 7.16 6.92 -4.63
C TYR A 559 7.98 6.91 -5.91
N THR A 560 9.26 6.56 -5.80
CA THR A 560 10.17 6.41 -6.93
C THR A 560 10.72 4.98 -6.91
N SER A 561 10.47 4.22 -7.96
CA SER A 561 11.01 2.86 -8.10
C SER A 561 12.48 2.92 -8.52
N SER A 562 13.30 1.98 -8.04
CA SER A 562 14.68 1.79 -8.50
C SER A 562 14.75 1.12 -9.87
N ASP A 563 13.74 0.30 -10.19
CA ASP A 563 13.67 -0.53 -11.39
C ASP A 563 12.27 -0.50 -12.01
N CYS A 564 12.10 -1.15 -13.17
CA CYS A 564 10.77 -1.37 -13.72
C CYS A 564 9.96 -2.36 -12.88
N ILE A 565 8.74 -2.00 -12.51
CA ILE A 565 7.82 -2.80 -11.70
C ILE A 565 7.13 -3.82 -12.61
N PRO A 566 7.39 -5.14 -12.49
CA PRO A 566 6.54 -6.13 -13.14
C PRO A 566 5.12 -6.03 -12.59
N LEU A 567 4.15 -5.94 -13.49
CA LEU A 567 2.74 -5.77 -13.22
C LEU A 567 1.97 -6.87 -13.93
N SER A 568 1.12 -7.58 -13.21
CA SER A 568 0.10 -8.47 -13.78
C SER A 568 -1.28 -8.04 -13.29
N VAL A 569 -2.24 -7.97 -14.19
CA VAL A 569 -3.65 -7.76 -13.89
C VAL A 569 -4.39 -8.91 -14.54
N GLU A 570 -5.10 -9.71 -13.73
CA GLU A 570 -5.83 -10.87 -14.24
C GLU A 570 -6.91 -10.42 -15.23
N ARG A 571 -7.65 -9.37 -14.86
CA ARG A 571 -8.80 -8.89 -15.61
C ARG A 571 -9.08 -7.41 -15.38
N LEU A 572 -9.36 -6.69 -16.45
CA LEU A 572 -10.12 -5.44 -16.42
C LEU A 572 -11.59 -5.80 -16.59
N GLU A 573 -12.36 -5.64 -15.51
CA GLU A 573 -13.78 -5.95 -15.44
C GLU A 573 -14.58 -4.85 -16.16
N LEU A 574 -15.00 -5.16 -17.38
CA LEU A 574 -15.78 -4.33 -18.30
C LEU A 574 -17.10 -5.04 -18.73
N GLY A 575 -17.54 -6.03 -17.95
CA GLY A 575 -18.76 -6.81 -18.20
C GLY A 575 -18.52 -7.96 -19.18
N GLU A 576 -19.33 -8.07 -20.24
CA GLU A 576 -19.06 -9.05 -21.31
C GLU A 576 -17.80 -8.71 -22.14
N ASN A 577 -17.25 -7.51 -21.96
CA ASN A 577 -16.11 -6.97 -22.73
C ASN A 577 -14.79 -6.99 -21.94
N ASP A 578 -14.64 -7.94 -21.04
CA ASP A 578 -13.46 -8.06 -20.19
C ASP A 578 -12.16 -8.18 -21.00
N VAL A 579 -11.11 -7.52 -20.51
CA VAL A 579 -9.74 -7.70 -21.02
C VAL A 579 -8.95 -8.50 -19.98
N THR A 580 -8.34 -9.60 -20.39
CA THR A 580 -7.67 -10.56 -19.50
C THR A 580 -6.17 -10.67 -19.76
N ASP A 581 -5.47 -11.35 -18.85
CA ASP A 581 -4.05 -11.73 -18.99
C ASP A 581 -3.12 -10.54 -19.24
N ILE A 582 -3.38 -9.42 -18.57
CA ILE A 582 -2.63 -8.19 -18.77
C ILE A 582 -1.31 -8.31 -18.00
N ASN A 583 -0.19 -8.35 -18.70
CA ASN A 583 1.12 -8.50 -18.11
C ASN A 583 2.08 -7.49 -18.73
N GLY A 584 2.95 -6.88 -17.94
CA GLY A 584 3.98 -5.99 -18.46
C GLY A 584 4.85 -5.39 -17.36
N ARG A 585 5.54 -4.31 -17.69
CA ARG A 585 6.42 -3.59 -16.77
C ARG A 585 6.06 -2.11 -16.72
N PHE A 586 6.06 -1.51 -15.54
CA PHE A 586 5.83 -0.09 -15.32
C PHE A 586 7.10 0.57 -14.77
N CYS A 587 7.73 1.41 -15.58
CA CYS A 587 9.03 2.00 -15.33
C CYS A 587 8.93 3.48 -14.98
N SER A 588 9.85 3.97 -14.15
CA SER A 588 9.97 5.40 -13.86
C SER A 588 10.33 6.19 -15.12
N ALA A 589 9.70 7.35 -15.32
CA ALA A 589 10.05 8.33 -16.34
C ALA A 589 10.81 9.51 -15.68
N ASP A 590 10.52 10.76 -16.07
CA ASP A 590 11.21 11.97 -15.58
C ASP A 590 10.86 12.40 -14.14
N GLY A 591 10.19 11.55 -13.35
CA GLY A 591 9.75 11.90 -12.00
C GLY A 591 9.20 10.71 -11.22
N PRO A 592 8.67 10.93 -10.00
CA PRO A 592 8.13 9.86 -9.16
C PRO A 592 7.01 9.11 -9.88
N LEU A 593 7.00 7.78 -9.71
CA LEU A 593 5.95 6.92 -10.23
C LEU A 593 4.60 7.22 -9.61
N ILE A 594 4.57 7.52 -8.31
CA ILE A 594 3.34 7.90 -7.61
C ILE A 594 3.61 9.19 -6.84
N THR A 595 2.67 10.13 -6.90
CA THR A 595 2.65 11.33 -6.05
C THR A 595 1.28 11.45 -5.40
N VAL A 596 1.22 11.68 -4.10
CA VAL A 596 -0.02 11.97 -3.34
C VAL A 596 0.13 13.31 -2.65
N ALA A 597 -0.81 14.22 -2.88
CA ALA A 597 -0.84 15.53 -2.23
C ALA A 597 -2.27 16.11 -2.28
N ASN A 598 -2.66 16.86 -1.25
CA ASN A 598 -3.92 17.61 -1.21
C ASN A 598 -5.17 16.77 -1.52
N GLY A 599 -5.20 15.51 -1.09
CA GLY A 599 -6.32 14.59 -1.35
C GLY A 599 -6.41 14.06 -2.79
N ALA A 600 -5.40 14.30 -3.63
CA ALA A 600 -5.28 13.74 -4.97
C ALA A 600 -4.02 12.87 -5.09
N TRP A 601 -4.04 11.92 -6.02
CA TRP A 601 -2.88 11.11 -6.36
C TRP A 601 -2.69 11.05 -7.88
N ARG A 602 -1.44 10.88 -8.30
CA ARG A 602 -1.04 10.71 -9.69
C ARG A 602 -0.09 9.54 -9.79
N ALA A 603 -0.35 8.60 -10.68
CA ALA A 603 0.61 7.59 -11.11
C ALA A 603 1.08 7.91 -12.54
N GLN A 604 2.38 7.95 -12.79
CA GLN A 604 2.91 8.23 -14.13
C GLN A 604 4.21 7.47 -14.41
N GLY A 605 4.39 7.01 -15.64
CA GLY A 605 5.57 6.25 -16.03
C GLY A 605 5.48 5.70 -17.44
N THR A 606 6.39 4.81 -17.78
CA THR A 606 6.45 4.15 -19.09
C THR A 606 6.06 2.69 -18.93
N LEU A 607 5.07 2.24 -19.70
CA LEU A 607 4.73 0.85 -19.90
C LEU A 607 5.68 0.22 -20.90
N ALA A 608 6.17 -0.97 -20.60
CA ALA A 608 7.02 -1.77 -21.48
C ALA A 608 6.59 -3.23 -21.48
N ASP A 609 6.72 -3.87 -22.64
CA ASP A 609 6.40 -5.29 -22.87
C ASP A 609 5.00 -5.68 -22.40
N VAL A 610 4.03 -4.79 -22.60
CA VAL A 610 2.65 -5.05 -22.21
C VAL A 610 2.04 -6.05 -23.18
N SER A 611 1.40 -7.07 -22.63
CA SER A 611 0.55 -8.02 -23.33
C SER A 611 -0.82 -8.06 -22.67
N ALA A 612 -1.85 -8.33 -23.45
CA ALA A 612 -3.23 -8.43 -22.99
C ALA A 612 -4.05 -9.25 -23.99
N THR A 613 -5.15 -9.85 -23.54
CA THR A 613 -6.10 -10.55 -24.39
C THR A 613 -7.46 -9.85 -24.30
N ALA A 614 -8.11 -9.60 -25.43
CA ALA A 614 -9.49 -9.12 -25.50
C ALA A 614 -10.35 -10.20 -26.16
N PRO A 615 -10.87 -11.18 -25.40
CA PRO A 615 -11.60 -12.31 -25.95
C PRO A 615 -12.84 -11.89 -26.77
N PHE A 616 -13.54 -10.84 -26.34
CA PHE A 616 -14.74 -10.32 -27.02
C PHE A 616 -14.47 -9.79 -28.43
N LEU A 617 -13.21 -9.42 -28.74
CA LEU A 617 -12.78 -9.03 -30.09
C LEU A 617 -12.05 -10.15 -30.83
N ALA A 618 -11.83 -11.30 -30.17
CA ALA A 618 -10.89 -12.33 -30.60
C ALA A 618 -9.51 -11.75 -30.98
N MET A 619 -8.97 -10.89 -30.11
CA MET A 619 -7.68 -10.22 -30.33
C MET A 619 -6.73 -10.43 -29.15
N ARG A 620 -5.44 -10.51 -29.46
CA ARG A 620 -4.33 -10.49 -28.52
C ARG A 620 -3.41 -9.32 -28.83
N PHE A 621 -2.99 -8.63 -27.78
CA PHE A 621 -2.02 -7.55 -27.83
C PHE A 621 -0.70 -8.03 -27.23
N SER A 622 0.43 -7.70 -27.86
CA SER A 622 1.77 -7.98 -27.35
C SER A 622 2.75 -6.87 -27.66
N ASP A 623 3.89 -6.87 -26.98
CA ASP A 623 4.98 -5.90 -27.14
C ASP A 623 4.51 -4.43 -27.06
N ALA A 624 3.45 -4.18 -26.30
CA ALA A 624 2.88 -2.86 -26.16
C ALA A 624 3.77 -1.98 -25.25
N GLN A 625 4.07 -0.78 -25.73
CA GLN A 625 4.97 0.17 -25.08
C GLN A 625 4.40 1.59 -25.18
N GLY A 626 4.66 2.41 -24.16
CA GLY A 626 4.39 3.85 -24.21
C GLY A 626 4.14 4.45 -22.84
N ARG A 627 3.62 5.68 -22.77
CA ARG A 627 3.52 6.43 -21.51
C ARG A 627 2.14 6.26 -20.89
N LEU A 628 2.09 5.98 -19.60
CA LEU A 628 0.86 5.93 -18.82
C LEU A 628 0.85 7.08 -17.80
N VAL A 629 -0.26 7.80 -17.73
CA VAL A 629 -0.57 8.77 -16.68
C VAL A 629 -1.97 8.47 -16.15
N VAL A 630 -2.09 8.30 -14.85
CA VAL A 630 -3.33 8.08 -14.12
C VAL A 630 -3.44 9.17 -13.07
N ASP A 631 -4.56 9.88 -13.03
CA ASP A 631 -4.87 10.91 -12.07
C ASP A 631 -6.13 10.49 -11.29
N GLY A 632 -6.01 10.39 -9.97
CA GLY A 632 -7.13 10.19 -9.07
C GLY A 632 -7.37 11.42 -8.20
N LYS A 633 -8.58 11.95 -8.26
CA LYS A 633 -9.04 13.12 -7.49
C LYS A 633 -10.37 12.78 -6.83
N PRO A 634 -10.84 13.59 -5.87
CA PRO A 634 -12.20 13.43 -5.36
C PRO A 634 -13.26 13.47 -6.46
N ALA A 635 -13.02 14.12 -7.60
CA ALA A 635 -13.98 14.12 -8.71
C ALA A 635 -13.99 12.83 -9.57
N GLY A 636 -13.12 11.86 -9.28
CA GLY A 636 -13.01 10.60 -10.02
C GLY A 636 -11.62 10.31 -10.59
N LEU A 637 -11.56 9.31 -11.47
CA LEU A 637 -10.36 8.81 -12.12
C LEU A 637 -10.25 9.35 -13.56
N SER A 638 -9.05 9.73 -13.97
CA SER A 638 -8.72 9.95 -15.38
C SER A 638 -7.42 9.26 -15.75
N MET A 639 -7.32 8.78 -16.98
CA MET A 639 -6.14 8.09 -17.48
C MET A 639 -5.81 8.52 -18.90
N THR A 640 -4.52 8.55 -19.22
CA THR A 640 -3.99 8.66 -20.57
C THR A 640 -2.89 7.63 -20.76
N ALA A 641 -3.02 6.77 -21.76
CA ALA A 641 -2.04 5.80 -22.18
C ALA A 641 -1.66 6.07 -23.63
N SER A 642 -0.47 6.64 -23.88
CA SER A 642 0.10 6.68 -25.22
C SER A 642 0.72 5.34 -25.54
N VAL A 643 0.46 4.82 -26.74
CA VAL A 643 1.01 3.57 -27.25
C VAL A 643 1.91 3.92 -28.42
N THR A 644 3.23 3.82 -28.21
CA THR A 644 4.23 4.10 -29.25
C THR A 644 4.51 2.87 -30.11
N ARG A 645 4.16 1.68 -29.62
CA ARG A 645 4.25 0.41 -30.31
C ARG A 645 3.32 -0.59 -29.65
N ALA A 646 2.63 -1.41 -30.42
CA ALA A 646 1.97 -2.63 -29.99
C ALA A 646 1.82 -3.56 -31.20
N GLN A 647 1.80 -4.86 -30.97
CA GLN A 647 1.38 -5.86 -31.95
C GLN A 647 -0.05 -6.28 -31.63
N VAL A 648 -0.89 -6.35 -32.66
CA VAL A 648 -2.28 -6.81 -32.59
C VAL A 648 -2.38 -8.07 -33.43
N ALA A 649 -2.74 -9.17 -32.81
CA ALA A 649 -2.92 -10.45 -33.48
C ALA A 649 -4.36 -10.92 -33.32
N ASP A 650 -4.90 -11.50 -34.38
CA ASP A 650 -6.17 -12.21 -34.36
C ASP A 650 -6.02 -13.56 -33.65
N THR A 651 -7.07 -14.00 -32.96
CA THR A 651 -7.07 -15.28 -32.22
C THR A 651 -8.10 -16.27 -32.77
N THR A 652 -8.70 -16.03 -33.94
CA THR A 652 -9.65 -16.96 -34.55
C THR A 652 -8.94 -18.03 -35.37
N ALA A 653 -9.63 -19.13 -35.67
CA ALA A 653 -9.17 -20.18 -36.56
C ALA A 653 -10.25 -20.44 -37.63
N PRO A 654 -9.99 -20.14 -38.92
CA PRO A 654 -8.77 -19.52 -39.46
C PRO A 654 -8.59 -18.05 -39.01
N LEU A 655 -7.39 -17.50 -39.19
CA LEU A 655 -7.08 -16.11 -38.85
C LEU A 655 -7.79 -15.15 -39.81
N ARG A 656 -8.46 -14.12 -39.28
CA ARG A 656 -9.10 -13.05 -40.07
C ARG A 656 -8.09 -12.09 -40.66
N PHE A 657 -7.03 -11.78 -39.93
CA PHE A 657 -5.95 -10.91 -40.38
C PHE A 657 -4.60 -11.37 -39.80
N LEU A 658 -3.52 -11.09 -40.52
CA LEU A 658 -2.15 -11.31 -40.05
C LEU A 658 -1.72 -10.19 -39.09
N PRO A 659 -0.78 -10.43 -38.14
CA PRO A 659 -0.45 -9.47 -37.10
C PRO A 659 -0.14 -8.05 -37.59
N LEU A 660 -0.75 -7.05 -36.96
CA LEU A 660 -0.60 -5.63 -37.29
C LEU A 660 0.16 -4.90 -36.19
N THR A 661 0.91 -3.88 -36.56
CA THR A 661 1.48 -2.92 -35.60
C THR A 661 0.49 -1.80 -35.34
N ALA A 662 0.36 -1.36 -34.09
CA ALA A 662 -0.53 -0.27 -33.67
C ALA A 662 0.22 0.82 -32.92
N VAL A 663 -0.07 2.07 -33.25
CA VAL A 663 0.44 3.28 -32.59
C VAL A 663 -0.74 4.23 -32.33
N GLY A 664 -0.84 4.82 -31.14
CA GLY A 664 -2.00 5.64 -30.81
C GLY A 664 -2.06 6.09 -29.37
N GLU A 665 -3.27 6.41 -28.92
CA GLU A 665 -3.53 6.81 -27.54
C GLU A 665 -4.89 6.32 -27.07
N ALA A 666 -4.96 5.86 -25.81
CA ALA A 666 -6.19 5.60 -25.08
C ALA A 666 -6.35 6.59 -23.91
N ARG A 667 -7.59 6.97 -23.62
CA ARG A 667 -7.97 7.90 -22.55
C ARG A 667 -9.16 7.37 -21.77
N LEU A 668 -9.18 7.64 -20.47
CA LEU A 668 -10.33 7.48 -19.59
C LEU A 668 -10.64 8.84 -18.97
N ALA A 669 -11.87 9.31 -19.12
CA ALA A 669 -12.36 10.50 -18.43
C ALA A 669 -13.87 10.38 -18.19
N ASN A 670 -14.31 10.67 -16.96
CA ASN A 670 -15.73 10.60 -16.56
C ASN A 670 -16.36 9.24 -16.87
N ASP A 671 -15.64 8.15 -16.59
CA ASP A 671 -16.04 6.76 -16.90
C ASP A 671 -16.19 6.43 -18.39
N VAL A 672 -15.76 7.31 -19.28
CA VAL A 672 -15.73 7.06 -20.72
C VAL A 672 -14.31 6.76 -21.18
N TRP A 673 -14.13 5.56 -21.70
CA TRP A 673 -12.95 5.13 -22.44
C TRP A 673 -13.03 5.61 -23.88
N SER A 674 -11.94 6.16 -24.40
CA SER A 674 -11.76 6.45 -25.82
C SER A 674 -10.36 6.09 -26.26
N GLY A 675 -10.19 5.71 -27.53
CA GLY A 675 -8.88 5.43 -28.08
C GLY A 675 -8.85 5.62 -29.59
N GLY A 676 -7.68 5.92 -30.12
CA GLY A 676 -7.45 6.03 -31.56
C GLY A 676 -6.08 5.43 -31.88
N PHE A 677 -6.05 4.44 -32.78
CA PHE A 677 -4.87 3.66 -33.12
C PHE A 677 -4.71 3.56 -34.63
N ASP A 678 -3.57 4.03 -35.12
CA ASP A 678 -3.16 3.86 -36.52
C ASP A 678 -2.46 2.49 -36.64
N LEU A 679 -2.89 1.72 -37.64
CA LEU A 679 -2.46 0.35 -37.91
C LEU A 679 -1.51 0.32 -39.11
N ALA A 680 -0.43 -0.45 -39.00
CA ALA A 680 0.53 -0.65 -40.07
C ALA A 680 1.01 -2.11 -40.15
N ARG A 681 1.42 -2.55 -41.35
CA ARG A 681 2.01 -3.86 -41.59
C ARG A 681 3.05 -3.78 -42.69
N LEU A 682 4.21 -4.43 -42.50
CA LEU A 682 5.34 -4.40 -43.45
C LEU A 682 5.72 -2.97 -43.86
N GLU A 683 5.68 -2.02 -42.91
CA GLU A 683 5.92 -0.57 -43.13
C GLU A 683 4.82 0.17 -43.91
N TYR A 684 3.78 -0.51 -44.39
CA TYR A 684 2.61 0.11 -45.02
C TYR A 684 1.54 0.49 -43.99
N ALA A 685 1.01 1.71 -44.11
CA ALA A 685 -0.16 2.14 -43.34
C ALA A 685 -1.40 1.41 -43.85
N ILE A 686 -2.15 0.78 -42.94
CA ILE A 686 -3.34 -0.01 -43.27
C ILE A 686 -4.61 0.79 -43.01
N GLY A 687 -4.71 1.42 -41.85
CA GLY A 687 -5.91 2.15 -41.47
C GLY A 687 -5.87 2.63 -40.03
N ARG A 688 -7.02 3.04 -39.51
CA ARG A 688 -7.21 3.56 -38.17
C ARG A 688 -8.38 2.87 -37.49
N ILE A 689 -8.22 2.61 -36.20
CA ILE A 689 -9.28 2.15 -35.31
C ILE A 689 -9.55 3.24 -34.27
N ASP A 690 -10.81 3.65 -34.14
CA ASP A 690 -11.24 4.51 -33.04
C ASP A 690 -12.23 3.74 -32.15
N LEU A 691 -11.94 3.74 -30.85
CA LEU A 691 -12.67 3.05 -29.79
C LEU A 691 -13.39 4.08 -28.92
N ARG A 692 -14.63 3.80 -28.53
CA ARG A 692 -15.32 4.52 -27.46
C ARG A 692 -16.17 3.57 -26.63
N HIS A 693 -16.05 3.63 -25.32
CA HIS A 693 -16.86 2.84 -24.40
C HIS A 693 -17.27 3.67 -23.18
N ASP A 694 -18.57 3.70 -22.89
CA ASP A 694 -19.14 4.32 -21.70
C ASP A 694 -19.28 3.25 -20.62
N GLY A 695 -18.47 3.34 -19.56
CA GLY A 695 -18.45 2.37 -18.47
C GLY A 695 -19.69 2.40 -17.57
N LYS A 696 -20.50 3.47 -17.59
CA LYS A 696 -21.77 3.52 -16.83
C LYS A 696 -22.91 2.88 -17.59
N ALA A 697 -22.94 3.12 -18.91
CA ALA A 697 -23.92 2.51 -19.79
C ALA A 697 -23.55 1.08 -20.18
N GLU A 698 -22.31 0.65 -19.90
CA GLU A 698 -21.74 -0.64 -20.32
C GLU A 698 -21.90 -0.85 -21.85
N ALA A 699 -21.81 0.25 -22.60
CA ALA A 699 -22.08 0.30 -24.04
C ALA A 699 -20.97 1.04 -24.77
N GLY A 700 -20.71 0.67 -26.01
CA GLY A 700 -19.59 1.25 -26.75
C GLY A 700 -19.56 0.80 -28.20
N GLY A 701 -18.48 1.17 -28.88
CA GLY A 701 -18.22 0.74 -30.23
C GLY A 701 -16.80 1.00 -30.67
N VAL A 702 -16.45 0.33 -31.76
CA VAL A 702 -15.21 0.49 -32.52
C VAL A 702 -15.57 0.84 -33.96
N THR A 703 -14.94 1.87 -34.50
CA THR A 703 -14.95 2.19 -35.93
C THR A 703 -13.60 1.89 -36.54
N ILE A 704 -13.60 1.22 -37.69
CA ILE A 704 -12.42 0.81 -38.45
C ILE A 704 -12.46 1.59 -39.77
N SER A 705 -11.38 2.28 -40.13
CA SER A 705 -11.27 3.02 -41.38
C SER A 705 -9.94 2.70 -42.06
N ALA A 706 -10.00 2.06 -43.22
CA ALA A 706 -8.87 1.71 -44.07
C ALA A 706 -9.17 2.15 -45.52
N PRO A 707 -9.21 3.45 -45.81
CA PRO A 707 -9.75 3.96 -47.07
C PRO A 707 -8.83 3.75 -48.29
N ASN A 708 -7.52 3.55 -48.07
CA ASN A 708 -6.49 3.63 -49.12
C ASN A 708 -5.56 2.40 -49.08
N LEU A 709 -6.09 1.19 -49.25
CA LEU A 709 -5.24 0.00 -49.43
C LEU A 709 -4.83 -0.10 -50.89
N ALA A 710 -3.57 0.23 -51.19
CA ALA A 710 -3.02 0.14 -52.53
C ALA A 710 -2.17 -1.13 -52.68
N PHE A 711 -2.43 -1.92 -53.72
CA PHE A 711 -1.75 -3.18 -54.01
C PHE A 711 -0.94 -3.07 -55.31
N SER A 712 0.23 -3.70 -55.32
CA SER A 712 1.12 -3.75 -56.50
C SER A 712 2.05 -4.97 -56.41
N GLN A 713 2.55 -5.47 -57.54
CA GLN A 713 3.40 -6.67 -57.61
C GLN A 713 4.55 -6.75 -56.57
N TYR A 714 5.18 -5.61 -56.24
CA TYR A 714 6.29 -5.53 -55.28
C TYR A 714 5.95 -4.74 -54.00
N GLY A 715 4.67 -4.43 -53.80
CA GLY A 715 4.17 -3.71 -52.63
C GLY A 715 3.33 -4.61 -51.73
N LEU A 716 2.47 -4.00 -50.93
CA LEU A 716 1.48 -4.70 -50.13
C LEU A 716 0.63 -5.61 -51.01
N GLN A 717 0.35 -6.82 -50.56
CA GLN A 717 -0.59 -7.76 -51.19
C GLN A 717 -1.76 -8.10 -50.23
N PRO A 718 -2.94 -8.51 -50.75
CA PRO A 718 -4.08 -8.85 -49.88
C PRO A 718 -3.82 -10.01 -48.91
N ASP A 719 -3.01 -11.00 -49.33
CA ASP A 719 -2.58 -12.12 -48.49
C ASP A 719 -1.59 -11.72 -47.39
N ASP A 720 -0.90 -10.58 -47.53
CA ASP A 720 -0.19 -9.95 -46.43
C ASP A 720 -1.16 -9.46 -45.34
N LEU A 721 -2.39 -9.10 -45.67
CA LEU A 721 -3.36 -8.59 -44.69
C LEU A 721 -4.21 -9.70 -44.08
N SER A 722 -4.73 -10.61 -44.91
CA SER A 722 -5.64 -11.67 -44.48
C SER A 722 -5.32 -12.99 -45.16
N PRO A 723 -5.12 -14.09 -44.40
CA PRO A 723 -4.97 -15.42 -44.98
C PRO A 723 -6.20 -15.87 -45.77
N LEU A 724 -7.38 -15.32 -45.46
CA LEU A 724 -8.63 -15.61 -46.16
C LEU A 724 -8.61 -15.14 -47.62
N ALA A 725 -7.76 -14.16 -47.94
CA ALA A 725 -7.60 -13.67 -49.31
C ALA A 725 -6.75 -14.61 -50.18
N ALA A 726 -5.80 -15.33 -49.59
CA ALA A 726 -4.77 -16.09 -50.33
C ALA A 726 -5.34 -17.18 -51.25
N ASP A 727 -6.50 -17.76 -50.92
CA ASP A 727 -7.10 -18.83 -51.73
C ASP A 727 -7.86 -18.30 -52.96
N TYR A 728 -8.36 -17.06 -52.90
CA TYR A 728 -9.23 -16.48 -53.93
C TYR A 728 -8.55 -15.39 -54.77
N LEU A 729 -7.61 -14.64 -54.17
CA LEU A 729 -6.86 -13.55 -54.80
C LEU A 729 -5.40 -13.98 -54.96
N LYS A 730 -5.03 -14.57 -56.09
CA LYS A 730 -3.64 -14.99 -56.35
C LYS A 730 -2.80 -13.80 -56.82
N SER A 731 -1.63 -13.65 -56.21
CA SER A 731 -0.64 -12.62 -56.52
C SER A 731 -0.04 -12.78 -57.93
N PRO A 732 0.37 -11.68 -58.59
CA PRO A 732 0.29 -10.31 -58.10
C PRO A 732 -1.13 -9.74 -58.19
N VAL A 733 -1.51 -8.99 -57.16
CA VAL A 733 -2.72 -8.16 -57.12
C VAL A 733 -2.31 -6.71 -57.32
N GLU A 734 -2.96 -6.02 -58.25
CA GLU A 734 -2.73 -4.61 -58.57
C GLU A 734 -4.03 -3.82 -58.45
N GLY A 735 -3.96 -2.59 -57.93
CA GLY A 735 -5.13 -1.71 -57.79
C GLY A 735 -5.33 -1.25 -56.35
N SER A 736 -6.58 -1.00 -55.96
CA SER A 736 -6.88 -0.50 -54.63
C SER A 736 -8.20 -1.02 -54.05
N ALA A 737 -8.28 -1.03 -52.73
CA ALA A 737 -9.50 -1.28 -51.98
C ALA A 737 -9.59 -0.34 -50.77
N GLY A 738 -10.80 -0.07 -50.34
CA GLY A 738 -11.10 0.64 -49.09
C GLY A 738 -12.02 -0.20 -48.22
N PHE A 739 -11.84 -0.13 -46.90
CA PHE A 739 -12.74 -0.74 -45.93
C PHE A 739 -13.16 0.26 -44.86
N GLU A 740 -14.46 0.31 -44.59
CA GLU A 740 -15.04 0.98 -43.43
C GLU A 740 -15.81 -0.04 -42.60
N GLY A 741 -15.56 -0.13 -41.31
CA GLY A 741 -16.19 -1.10 -40.42
C GLY A 741 -16.68 -0.45 -39.14
N ARG A 742 -17.71 -1.02 -38.54
CA ARG A 742 -18.24 -0.61 -37.25
C ARG A 742 -18.68 -1.82 -36.45
N ILE A 743 -18.31 -1.85 -35.17
CA ILE A 743 -18.76 -2.82 -34.18
C ILE A 743 -19.35 -2.00 -33.03
N ASP A 744 -20.60 -2.27 -32.66
CA ASP A 744 -21.26 -1.65 -31.51
C ASP A 744 -21.67 -2.74 -30.52
N TRP A 745 -21.58 -2.44 -29.23
CA TRP A 745 -21.99 -3.34 -28.16
C TRP A 745 -22.79 -2.63 -27.08
N SER A 746 -23.64 -3.42 -26.43
CA SER A 746 -24.43 -3.10 -25.23
C SER A 746 -24.22 -4.22 -24.20
N PRO A 747 -24.79 -4.11 -22.99
CA PRO A 747 -24.71 -5.17 -21.98
C PRO A 747 -25.32 -6.52 -22.40
N THR A 748 -26.04 -6.57 -23.52
CA THR A 748 -26.80 -7.77 -23.94
C THR A 748 -26.63 -8.14 -25.42
N THR A 749 -26.02 -7.28 -26.22
CA THR A 749 -25.97 -7.45 -27.68
C THR A 749 -24.69 -6.86 -28.26
N ALA A 750 -24.09 -7.53 -29.23
CA ALA A 750 -23.04 -6.98 -30.10
C ALA A 750 -23.50 -7.06 -31.57
N THR A 751 -23.32 -5.98 -32.31
CA THR A 751 -23.64 -5.88 -33.74
C THR A 751 -22.42 -5.39 -34.51
N SER A 752 -22.24 -5.84 -35.74
CA SER A 752 -21.15 -5.39 -36.60
C SER A 752 -21.63 -5.13 -38.02
N SER A 753 -20.99 -4.20 -38.72
CA SER A 753 -21.29 -3.88 -40.12
C SER A 753 -20.02 -3.38 -40.78
N GLY A 754 -19.96 -3.43 -42.11
CA GLY A 754 -18.83 -2.86 -42.82
C GLY A 754 -19.11 -2.69 -44.31
N VAL A 755 -18.21 -1.98 -44.99
CA VAL A 755 -18.31 -1.74 -46.41
C VAL A 755 -16.92 -1.84 -47.02
N VAL A 756 -16.79 -2.72 -48.01
CA VAL A 756 -15.62 -2.79 -48.88
C VAL A 756 -15.95 -2.01 -50.15
N THR A 757 -15.09 -1.07 -50.53
CA THR A 757 -15.17 -0.33 -51.79
C THR A 757 -13.96 -0.69 -52.63
N ILE A 758 -14.20 -1.16 -53.85
CA ILE A 758 -13.16 -1.57 -54.80
C ILE A 758 -13.27 -0.62 -56.00
N PRO A 759 -12.41 0.42 -56.08
CA PRO A 759 -12.38 1.28 -57.26
C PRO A 759 -11.97 0.51 -58.51
N GLU A 760 -10.91 -0.29 -58.38
CA GLU A 760 -10.35 -1.12 -59.44
C GLU A 760 -9.37 -2.13 -58.83
N LEU A 761 -9.50 -3.40 -59.18
CA LEU A 761 -8.61 -4.46 -58.73
C LEU A 761 -8.38 -5.50 -59.83
N ASP A 762 -7.11 -5.81 -60.06
CA ASP A 762 -6.62 -6.79 -61.01
C ASP A 762 -5.93 -7.92 -60.26
N PHE A 763 -6.29 -9.17 -60.54
CA PHE A 763 -5.73 -10.34 -59.85
C PHE A 763 -5.95 -11.62 -60.64
N THR A 764 -5.31 -12.71 -60.23
CA THR A 764 -5.59 -14.04 -60.79
C THR A 764 -6.53 -14.80 -59.86
N SER A 765 -7.71 -15.20 -60.35
CA SER A 765 -8.66 -16.05 -59.64
C SER A 765 -8.48 -17.52 -60.04
N PRO A 766 -9.08 -18.49 -59.33
CA PRO A 766 -9.14 -19.89 -59.77
C PRO A 766 -9.79 -20.08 -61.16
N ALA A 767 -10.62 -19.13 -61.59
CA ALA A 767 -11.32 -19.16 -62.88
C ALA A 767 -10.55 -18.48 -64.03
N GLY A 768 -9.48 -17.72 -63.74
CA GLY A 768 -8.73 -16.93 -64.74
C GLY A 768 -8.29 -15.56 -64.24
N LYS A 769 -7.59 -14.77 -65.07
CA LYS A 769 -7.18 -13.40 -64.73
C LYS A 769 -8.37 -12.45 -64.76
N VAL A 770 -8.59 -11.76 -63.65
CA VAL A 770 -9.62 -10.74 -63.46
C VAL A 770 -8.95 -9.38 -63.65
N GLN A 771 -9.53 -8.53 -64.50
CA GLN A 771 -9.08 -7.16 -64.73
C GLN A 771 -10.26 -6.20 -64.59
N GLY A 772 -10.02 -5.09 -63.90
CA GLY A 772 -10.99 -4.03 -63.69
C GLY A 772 -12.14 -4.43 -62.76
N LEU A 773 -11.90 -5.23 -61.72
CA LEU A 773 -12.96 -5.51 -60.72
C LEU A 773 -13.33 -4.21 -60.00
N LYS A 774 -14.61 -3.84 -60.03
CA LYS A 774 -15.15 -2.67 -59.34
C LYS A 774 -16.40 -3.03 -58.57
N GLY A 775 -16.65 -2.31 -57.47
CA GLY A 775 -17.94 -2.33 -56.79
C GLY A 775 -17.87 -2.01 -55.31
N ARG A 776 -19.01 -2.16 -54.67
CA ARG A 776 -19.21 -1.87 -53.25
C ARG A 776 -19.95 -3.02 -52.61
N VAL A 777 -19.34 -3.61 -51.58
CA VAL A 777 -19.88 -4.75 -50.85
C VAL A 777 -20.22 -4.32 -49.43
N GLU A 778 -21.49 -4.39 -49.06
CA GLU A 778 -22.00 -4.01 -47.75
C GLU A 778 -22.22 -5.25 -46.88
N PHE A 779 -21.56 -5.28 -45.73
CA PHE A 779 -21.64 -6.31 -44.71
C PHE A 779 -22.61 -5.89 -43.60
N THR A 780 -23.61 -6.74 -43.35
CA THR A 780 -24.57 -6.61 -42.23
C THR A 780 -24.08 -7.31 -40.96
N SER A 781 -23.01 -8.11 -41.08
CA SER A 781 -22.25 -8.69 -39.97
C SER A 781 -20.81 -8.98 -40.42
N LEU A 782 -19.84 -8.74 -39.53
CA LEU A 782 -18.42 -9.07 -39.71
C LEU A 782 -18.02 -10.37 -39.00
N THR A 783 -18.84 -10.83 -38.05
CA THR A 783 -18.62 -12.05 -37.26
C THR A 783 -19.95 -12.71 -36.90
N PRO A 784 -20.45 -13.70 -37.68
CA PRO A 784 -19.89 -14.23 -38.93
C PRO A 784 -20.02 -13.23 -40.09
N LEU A 785 -19.30 -13.45 -41.18
CA LEU A 785 -19.26 -12.55 -42.33
C LEU A 785 -20.53 -12.70 -43.18
N ILE A 786 -21.39 -11.68 -43.20
CA ILE A 786 -22.70 -11.69 -43.90
C ILE A 786 -22.84 -10.38 -44.68
N THR A 787 -23.25 -10.44 -45.95
CA THR A 787 -23.55 -9.24 -46.75
C THR A 787 -25.04 -8.89 -46.75
N ALA A 788 -25.37 -7.66 -47.15
CA ALA A 788 -26.70 -7.37 -47.63
C ALA A 788 -27.03 -8.23 -48.88
N PRO A 789 -28.30 -8.49 -49.19
CA PRO A 789 -28.68 -9.20 -50.41
C PRO A 789 -28.37 -8.38 -51.67
N ASP A 790 -28.37 -9.04 -52.83
CA ASP A 790 -28.25 -8.43 -54.17
C ASP A 790 -27.05 -7.49 -54.37
N GLN A 791 -25.89 -7.83 -53.79
CA GLN A 791 -24.64 -7.08 -53.98
C GLN A 791 -24.16 -7.22 -55.43
N VAL A 792 -23.63 -6.13 -55.99
CA VAL A 792 -23.17 -6.08 -57.39
C VAL A 792 -21.67 -5.82 -57.46
N LEU A 793 -20.97 -6.69 -58.18
CA LEU A 793 -19.58 -6.47 -58.62
C LEU A 793 -19.52 -6.48 -60.14
N THR A 794 -18.75 -5.56 -60.72
CA THR A 794 -18.51 -5.50 -62.16
C THR A 794 -17.06 -5.85 -62.46
N VAL A 795 -16.82 -6.62 -63.50
CA VAL A 795 -15.47 -6.98 -63.99
C VAL A 795 -15.38 -6.58 -65.46
N ASP A 796 -14.44 -5.71 -65.79
CA ASP A 796 -14.24 -5.24 -67.16
C ASP A 796 -13.85 -6.42 -68.08
N ARG A 797 -12.94 -7.29 -67.60
CA ARG A 797 -12.50 -8.49 -68.33
C ARG A 797 -12.12 -9.63 -67.40
N LEU A 798 -12.65 -10.82 -67.67
CA LEU A 798 -12.20 -12.09 -67.12
C LEU A 798 -11.57 -12.92 -68.24
N GLU A 799 -10.26 -13.11 -68.17
CA GLU A 799 -9.51 -14.00 -69.06
C GLU A 799 -9.74 -15.46 -68.62
N ALA A 800 -10.90 -15.99 -68.99
CA ALA A 800 -11.25 -17.40 -68.92
C ALA A 800 -11.07 -18.07 -70.30
N VAL A 801 -11.48 -19.34 -70.41
CA VAL A 801 -11.50 -20.14 -71.66
C VAL A 801 -12.04 -19.36 -72.86
N THR A 802 -13.06 -18.54 -72.64
CA THR A 802 -13.53 -17.50 -73.56
C THR A 802 -13.48 -16.17 -72.80
N PRO A 803 -12.82 -15.12 -73.31
CA PRO A 803 -12.78 -13.83 -72.63
C PRO A 803 -14.19 -13.31 -72.40
N LEU A 804 -14.56 -13.15 -71.12
CA LEU A 804 -15.82 -12.54 -70.73
C LEU A 804 -15.53 -11.06 -70.46
N THR A 805 -16.22 -10.17 -71.17
CA THR A 805 -16.13 -8.71 -70.96
C THR A 805 -17.40 -8.19 -70.33
N ASP A 806 -17.30 -7.09 -69.58
CA ASP A 806 -18.44 -6.40 -68.95
C ASP A 806 -19.30 -7.31 -68.07
N LEU A 807 -18.66 -8.15 -67.25
CA LEU A 807 -19.34 -9.10 -66.38
C LEU A 807 -19.95 -8.39 -65.18
N GLU A 808 -21.26 -8.53 -64.98
CA GLU A 808 -21.96 -8.12 -63.76
C GLU A 808 -22.30 -9.36 -62.91
N LEU A 809 -21.79 -9.42 -61.69
CA LEU A 809 -22.03 -10.48 -60.73
C LEU A 809 -22.97 -9.98 -59.62
N ARG A 810 -24.09 -10.67 -59.45
CA ARG A 810 -25.04 -10.45 -58.35
C ARG A 810 -24.91 -11.57 -57.31
N PHE A 811 -24.60 -11.22 -56.08
CA PHE A 811 -24.36 -12.20 -55.02
C PHE A 811 -24.88 -11.75 -53.65
N ALA A 812 -25.02 -12.70 -52.74
CA ALA A 812 -25.21 -12.47 -51.32
C ALA A 812 -24.42 -13.51 -50.52
N LEU A 813 -23.70 -13.08 -49.49
CA LEU A 813 -22.96 -13.93 -48.58
C LEU A 813 -23.76 -14.12 -47.28
N ASP A 814 -24.01 -15.37 -46.91
CA ASP A 814 -24.53 -15.73 -45.59
C ASP A 814 -23.50 -16.51 -44.77
N GLU A 815 -23.88 -17.01 -43.58
CA GLU A 815 -22.97 -17.71 -42.68
C GLU A 815 -22.34 -18.99 -43.29
N LYS A 816 -23.03 -19.65 -44.24
CA LYS A 816 -22.64 -20.95 -44.78
C LYS A 816 -22.43 -20.95 -46.28
N PHE A 817 -23.03 -20.03 -47.02
CA PHE A 817 -23.11 -20.04 -48.46
C PHE A 817 -22.81 -18.68 -49.08
N LEU A 818 -22.08 -18.70 -50.19
CA LEU A 818 -22.09 -17.67 -51.21
C LEU A 818 -23.25 -17.97 -52.18
N ASN A 819 -24.29 -17.15 -52.13
CA ASN A 819 -25.45 -17.24 -53.01
C ASN A 819 -25.14 -16.44 -54.28
N LEU A 820 -25.11 -17.12 -55.44
CA LEU A 820 -24.92 -16.48 -56.74
C LEU A 820 -26.27 -16.42 -57.46
N ALA A 821 -26.67 -15.24 -57.92
CA ALA A 821 -27.97 -15.04 -58.59
C ALA A 821 -28.03 -15.62 -60.01
N GLY A 822 -26.95 -16.26 -60.48
CA GLY A 822 -26.80 -16.80 -61.83
C GLY A 822 -26.04 -15.87 -62.78
N GLY A 823 -25.77 -16.36 -63.98
CA GLY A 823 -25.07 -15.62 -65.05
C GLY A 823 -25.62 -16.01 -66.42
N GLN A 824 -25.50 -15.12 -67.40
CA GLN A 824 -25.93 -15.38 -68.79
C GLN A 824 -24.83 -15.02 -69.78
N ILE A 825 -24.66 -15.84 -70.81
CA ILE A 825 -23.76 -15.60 -71.94
C ILE A 825 -24.50 -15.91 -73.25
N GLN A 826 -24.17 -15.15 -74.31
CA GLN A 826 -24.63 -15.45 -75.67
C GLN A 826 -23.61 -16.36 -76.33
N ALA A 827 -24.03 -17.53 -76.83
CA ALA A 827 -23.14 -18.51 -77.44
C ALA A 827 -23.82 -19.20 -78.63
N ALA A 828 -23.09 -19.28 -79.76
CA ALA A 828 -23.49 -20.04 -80.96
C ALA A 828 -24.96 -19.79 -81.39
N GLY A 829 -25.35 -18.50 -81.47
CA GLY A 829 -26.69 -18.07 -81.91
C GLY A 829 -27.82 -18.22 -80.88
N GLY A 830 -27.53 -18.80 -79.71
CA GLY A 830 -28.47 -18.96 -78.59
C GLY A 830 -27.95 -18.33 -77.29
N ARG A 831 -28.57 -18.70 -76.17
CA ARG A 831 -28.25 -18.25 -74.82
C ARG A 831 -27.87 -19.43 -73.93
N ILE A 832 -26.80 -19.28 -73.16
CA ILE A 832 -26.46 -20.20 -72.06
C ILE A 832 -26.60 -19.40 -70.76
N SER A 833 -27.36 -19.91 -69.80
CA SER A 833 -27.49 -19.30 -68.48
C SER A 833 -27.23 -20.32 -67.36
N ILE A 834 -26.95 -19.82 -66.16
CA ILE A 834 -26.80 -20.64 -64.95
C ILE A 834 -27.88 -20.20 -63.98
N GLU A 835 -28.65 -21.16 -63.44
CA GLU A 835 -29.64 -20.88 -62.41
C GLU A 835 -29.00 -20.47 -61.09
N PRO A 836 -29.70 -19.72 -60.22
CA PRO A 836 -29.19 -19.39 -58.89
C PRO A 836 -28.76 -20.65 -58.14
N PHE A 837 -27.55 -20.60 -57.57
CA PHE A 837 -26.98 -21.71 -56.83
C PHE A 837 -26.15 -21.22 -55.65
N ASN A 838 -25.92 -22.12 -54.69
CA ASN A 838 -25.24 -21.83 -53.45
C ASN A 838 -23.89 -22.54 -53.43
N VAL A 839 -22.84 -21.78 -53.15
CA VAL A 839 -21.49 -22.30 -52.96
C VAL A 839 -21.20 -22.34 -51.46
N PRO A 840 -21.00 -23.53 -50.85
CA PRO A 840 -20.62 -23.64 -49.45
C PRO A 840 -19.28 -22.94 -49.19
N LEU A 841 -19.18 -22.24 -48.06
CA LEU A 841 -17.94 -21.61 -47.62
C LEU A 841 -16.98 -22.60 -46.97
N THR A 842 -17.46 -23.79 -46.59
CA THR A 842 -16.64 -24.87 -46.04
C THR A 842 -15.71 -25.43 -47.13
N PRO A 843 -14.38 -25.31 -46.98
CA PRO A 843 -13.45 -25.89 -47.95
C PRO A 843 -13.66 -27.41 -48.06
N GLY A 844 -13.69 -27.94 -49.28
CA GLY A 844 -13.86 -29.38 -49.51
C GLY A 844 -15.30 -29.82 -49.78
N GLU A 845 -16.30 -29.00 -49.48
CA GLU A 845 -17.70 -29.37 -49.64
C GLU A 845 -18.13 -29.30 -51.13
N ALA A 846 -18.84 -30.32 -51.58
CA ALA A 846 -19.33 -30.39 -52.94
C ALA A 846 -20.50 -29.41 -53.14
N TRP A 847 -20.54 -28.77 -54.30
CA TRP A 847 -21.62 -27.85 -54.68
C TRP A 847 -22.07 -28.11 -56.11
N GLY A 848 -23.23 -27.60 -56.49
CA GLY A 848 -23.78 -27.87 -57.81
C GLY A 848 -24.81 -26.84 -58.23
N GLY A 849 -25.07 -26.80 -59.52
CA GLY A 849 -26.02 -25.88 -60.14
C GLY A 849 -26.58 -26.47 -61.43
N VAL A 850 -27.37 -25.69 -62.14
CA VAL A 850 -27.95 -26.10 -63.44
C VAL A 850 -27.56 -25.09 -64.51
N ILE A 851 -26.84 -25.56 -65.53
CA ILE A 851 -26.61 -24.81 -66.75
C ILE A 851 -27.82 -25.02 -67.67
N VAL A 852 -28.45 -23.95 -68.10
CA VAL A 852 -29.56 -23.95 -69.04
C VAL A 852 -29.04 -23.51 -70.40
N VAL A 853 -29.25 -24.36 -71.40
CA VAL A 853 -28.91 -24.11 -72.79
C VAL A 853 -30.20 -23.80 -73.53
N ASP A 854 -30.27 -22.64 -74.19
CA ASP A 854 -31.45 -22.15 -74.89
C ASP A 854 -31.10 -21.77 -76.33
N GLN A 855 -31.67 -22.48 -77.30
CA GLN A 855 -31.51 -22.32 -78.74
C GLN A 855 -30.06 -22.25 -79.27
N VAL A 856 -29.16 -23.08 -78.75
CA VAL A 856 -27.75 -23.07 -79.17
C VAL A 856 -27.53 -23.94 -80.42
N GLN A 857 -26.84 -23.42 -81.44
CA GLN A 857 -26.44 -24.20 -82.62
C GLN A 857 -25.22 -25.08 -82.36
N LEU A 858 -25.38 -26.40 -82.49
CA LEU A 858 -24.29 -27.36 -82.32
C LEU A 858 -23.23 -27.25 -83.42
N ASN A 859 -23.60 -26.87 -84.65
CA ASN A 859 -22.64 -26.72 -85.74
C ASN A 859 -21.60 -25.63 -85.46
N GLU A 860 -22.03 -24.50 -84.90
CA GLU A 860 -21.14 -23.40 -84.52
C GLU A 860 -20.21 -23.79 -83.36
N LEU A 861 -20.70 -24.58 -82.40
CA LEU A 861 -19.87 -25.16 -81.33
C LEU A 861 -18.83 -26.15 -81.89
N MET A 862 -19.19 -26.99 -82.86
CA MET A 862 -18.26 -27.94 -83.49
C MET A 862 -17.19 -27.23 -84.32
N LYS A 863 -17.52 -26.12 -84.97
CA LYS A 863 -16.53 -25.24 -85.64
C LYS A 863 -15.54 -24.66 -84.65
N SER A 864 -16.01 -24.21 -83.49
CA SER A 864 -15.11 -23.71 -82.44
C SER A 864 -14.18 -24.79 -81.87
N ALA A 865 -14.58 -26.06 -81.93
CA ALA A 865 -13.79 -27.21 -81.52
C ALA A 865 -12.90 -27.81 -82.63
N ASN A 866 -12.84 -27.17 -83.80
CA ASN A 866 -12.07 -27.62 -84.98
C ASN A 866 -12.45 -29.02 -85.49
N LEU A 867 -13.73 -29.42 -85.35
CA LEU A 867 -14.24 -30.73 -85.76
C LEU A 867 -14.97 -30.71 -87.10
N GLN A 868 -15.04 -29.54 -87.77
CA GLN A 868 -15.82 -29.36 -89.00
C GLN A 868 -15.37 -30.26 -90.16
N ASP A 869 -14.10 -30.69 -90.15
CA ASP A 869 -13.52 -31.51 -91.21
C ASP A 869 -13.82 -33.00 -91.04
N LYS A 870 -14.34 -33.43 -89.88
CA LYS A 870 -14.65 -34.85 -89.59
C LYS A 870 -16.16 -35.13 -89.52
N ALA A 871 -16.95 -34.20 -88.98
CA ALA A 871 -18.40 -34.33 -88.90
C ALA A 871 -19.09 -32.95 -88.85
N GLN A 872 -20.29 -32.86 -89.43
CA GLN A 872 -21.17 -31.69 -89.37
C GLN A 872 -22.50 -32.07 -88.73
N LEU A 873 -22.89 -31.35 -87.67
CA LEU A 873 -24.17 -31.53 -86.99
C LEU A 873 -24.93 -30.19 -86.97
N ASP A 874 -25.77 -29.97 -87.97
CA ASP A 874 -26.67 -28.82 -88.03
C ASP A 874 -27.92 -29.11 -87.21
N SER A 875 -27.86 -28.82 -85.92
CA SER A 875 -28.99 -28.92 -85.00
C SER A 875 -28.96 -27.79 -83.98
N VAL A 876 -30.14 -27.26 -83.66
CA VAL A 876 -30.31 -26.27 -82.58
C VAL A 876 -30.86 -27.02 -81.39
N VAL A 877 -30.18 -26.94 -80.25
CA VAL A 877 -30.58 -27.66 -79.03
C VAL A 877 -30.92 -26.73 -77.89
N SER A 878 -31.77 -27.22 -76.99
CA SER A 878 -32.08 -26.61 -75.70
C SER A 878 -32.24 -27.68 -74.64
N GLY A 879 -31.88 -27.34 -73.41
CA GLY A 879 -31.95 -28.30 -72.33
C GLY A 879 -31.23 -27.84 -71.08
N ARG A 880 -31.06 -28.76 -70.14
CA ARG A 880 -30.57 -28.48 -68.79
C ARG A 880 -29.47 -29.45 -68.46
N LEU A 881 -28.37 -28.93 -67.94
CA LEU A 881 -27.18 -29.68 -67.58
C LEU A 881 -26.91 -29.46 -66.08
N PRO A 882 -27.48 -30.31 -65.19
CA PRO A 882 -27.14 -30.27 -63.78
C PRO A 882 -25.69 -30.68 -63.58
N PHE A 883 -24.94 -29.87 -62.87
CA PHE A 883 -23.54 -30.13 -62.57
C PHE A 883 -23.29 -30.14 -61.06
N THR A 884 -22.24 -30.85 -60.66
CA THR A 884 -21.67 -30.84 -59.32
C THR A 884 -20.16 -30.67 -59.42
N TYR A 885 -19.55 -29.95 -58.49
CA TYR A 885 -18.12 -29.81 -58.34
C TYR A 885 -17.73 -30.29 -56.93
N ALA A 886 -16.70 -31.12 -56.84
CA ALA A 886 -16.04 -31.48 -55.59
C ALA A 886 -14.51 -31.43 -55.80
N PRO A 887 -13.70 -30.96 -54.84
CA PRO A 887 -12.25 -30.79 -55.05
C PRO A 887 -11.47 -32.07 -55.40
N ASP A 888 -11.95 -33.22 -54.94
CA ASP A 888 -11.38 -34.55 -55.19
C ASP A 888 -11.86 -35.18 -56.51
N LEU A 889 -13.07 -34.87 -56.95
CA LEU A 889 -13.73 -35.47 -58.12
C LEU A 889 -13.81 -34.54 -59.35
N GLY A 890 -13.53 -33.25 -59.18
CA GLY A 890 -13.67 -32.22 -60.22
C GLY A 890 -15.12 -31.94 -60.60
N TRP A 891 -15.31 -31.40 -61.81
CA TRP A 891 -16.65 -31.12 -62.38
C TRP A 891 -17.30 -32.41 -62.88
N ARG A 892 -18.55 -32.64 -62.49
CA ARG A 892 -19.39 -33.75 -62.98
C ARG A 892 -20.74 -33.23 -63.44
N ILE A 893 -21.19 -33.66 -64.62
CA ILE A 893 -22.57 -33.47 -65.08
C ILE A 893 -23.34 -34.75 -64.81
N SER A 894 -24.52 -34.64 -64.21
CA SER A 894 -25.37 -35.80 -63.89
C SER A 894 -26.79 -35.57 -64.38
N GLY A 895 -27.27 -36.44 -65.27
CA GLY A 895 -28.60 -36.36 -65.84
C GLY A 895 -28.82 -35.15 -66.74
N GLY A 896 -27.77 -34.66 -67.42
CA GLY A 896 -27.90 -33.59 -68.39
C GLY A 896 -28.66 -34.06 -69.61
N VAL A 897 -29.61 -33.25 -70.10
CA VAL A 897 -30.40 -33.57 -71.30
C VAL A 897 -30.45 -32.35 -72.20
N LEU A 898 -30.13 -32.54 -73.48
CA LEU A 898 -30.28 -31.54 -74.54
C LEU A 898 -31.18 -32.11 -75.62
N ASN A 899 -32.22 -31.37 -76.01
CA ASN A 899 -33.15 -31.78 -77.06
C ASN A 899 -33.06 -30.81 -78.24
N ALA A 900 -33.18 -31.32 -79.45
CA ALA A 900 -33.33 -30.47 -80.62
C ALA A 900 -34.67 -29.73 -80.56
N VAL A 901 -34.62 -28.42 -80.81
CA VAL A 901 -35.81 -27.58 -80.87
C VAL A 901 -36.38 -27.47 -82.30
N ARG A 902 -35.63 -27.98 -83.29
CA ARG A 902 -36.04 -28.04 -84.70
C ARG A 902 -35.34 -29.19 -85.44
N PRO A 903 -35.88 -29.68 -86.56
CA PRO A 903 -35.22 -30.68 -87.40
C PRO A 903 -33.81 -30.22 -87.84
N GLY A 904 -32.91 -31.19 -88.04
CA GLY A 904 -31.49 -30.94 -88.32
C GLY A 904 -30.89 -31.88 -89.36
N ARG A 905 -29.57 -31.85 -89.53
CA ARG A 905 -28.82 -32.76 -90.40
C ARG A 905 -27.51 -33.19 -89.74
N LEU A 906 -27.18 -34.48 -89.81
CA LEU A 906 -25.88 -35.03 -89.45
C LEU A 906 -25.20 -35.53 -90.73
N SER A 907 -23.92 -35.19 -90.89
CA SER A 907 -23.06 -35.72 -91.94
C SER A 907 -21.69 -36.06 -91.35
N ILE A 908 -21.29 -37.33 -91.43
CA ILE A 908 -19.97 -37.81 -91.00
C ILE A 908 -19.17 -38.24 -92.23
N GLN A 909 -17.92 -37.79 -92.34
CA GLN A 909 -17.07 -38.14 -93.48
C GLN A 909 -16.58 -39.60 -93.40
N PRO A 910 -16.51 -40.34 -94.52
CA PRO A 910 -16.11 -41.75 -94.55
C PRO A 910 -14.75 -42.04 -93.90
N GLU A 911 -13.80 -41.11 -94.02
CA GLU A 911 -12.40 -41.24 -93.61
C GLU A 911 -12.26 -41.40 -92.08
N VAL A 912 -13.25 -40.94 -91.30
CA VAL A 912 -13.29 -41.07 -89.84
C VAL A 912 -13.47 -42.55 -89.42
N PHE A 913 -14.16 -43.34 -90.24
CA PHE A 913 -14.46 -44.73 -89.92
C PHE A 913 -13.31 -45.68 -90.27
N ASP A 914 -12.45 -45.30 -91.23
CA ASP A 914 -11.24 -46.05 -91.60
C ASP A 914 -10.18 -46.00 -90.48
N GLU A 915 -10.08 -44.87 -89.75
CA GLU A 915 -9.19 -44.74 -88.58
C GLU A 915 -9.66 -45.61 -87.39
N LEU A 916 -10.97 -45.75 -87.18
CA LEU A 916 -11.57 -46.58 -86.12
C LEU A 916 -11.37 -48.08 -86.37
N ALA A 917 -11.49 -48.52 -87.63
CA ALA A 917 -11.25 -49.92 -88.00
C ALA A 917 -9.77 -50.34 -87.85
N ALA A 918 -8.82 -49.39 -87.92
CA ALA A 918 -7.40 -49.65 -87.71
C ALA A 918 -7.01 -49.79 -86.23
N GLY A 919 -7.79 -49.24 -85.30
CA GLY A 919 -7.50 -49.24 -83.85
C GLY A 919 -7.84 -50.54 -83.11
N GLU A 920 -8.83 -51.31 -83.57
CA GLU A 920 -9.20 -52.60 -82.97
C GLU A 920 -8.36 -53.79 -83.47
N ALA A 921 -7.48 -53.57 -84.46
CA ALA A 921 -6.72 -54.63 -85.13
C ALA A 921 -5.42 -55.06 -84.42
N ALA A 922 -5.18 -54.66 -83.17
CA ALA A 922 -3.94 -54.93 -82.44
C ALA A 922 -4.12 -55.81 -81.19
N VAL A 923 -4.96 -56.85 -81.25
CA VAL A 923 -4.95 -57.96 -80.27
C VAL A 923 -5.14 -59.29 -81.00
N ASP A 924 -4.15 -60.17 -80.84
CA ASP A 924 -4.08 -61.57 -81.29
C ASP A 924 -4.34 -61.88 -82.78
N GLY A 925 -3.28 -61.77 -83.60
CA GLY A 925 -2.87 -62.78 -84.60
C GLY A 925 -3.84 -63.30 -85.67
N GLN A 926 -5.07 -62.78 -85.78
CA GLN A 926 -6.03 -63.12 -86.82
C GLN A 926 -5.88 -62.19 -88.03
N ALA A 927 -5.95 -62.77 -89.24
CA ALA A 927 -6.01 -62.02 -90.48
C ALA A 927 -7.21 -61.05 -90.49
N PRO A 928 -7.08 -59.85 -91.10
CA PRO A 928 -8.15 -58.86 -91.14
C PRO A 928 -9.42 -59.46 -91.76
N LEU A 929 -10.53 -59.38 -91.02
CA LEU A 929 -11.84 -59.77 -91.54
C LEU A 929 -12.21 -58.81 -92.69
N PRO A 930 -12.67 -59.31 -93.86
CA PRO A 930 -13.11 -58.44 -94.95
C PRO A 930 -14.29 -57.56 -94.52
N PRO A 931 -14.42 -56.34 -95.08
CA PRO A 931 -15.47 -55.38 -94.72
C PRO A 931 -16.84 -56.06 -94.77
N ASN A 932 -17.55 -56.02 -93.65
CA ASN A 932 -18.88 -56.61 -93.59
C ASN A 932 -19.89 -55.62 -94.19
N THR A 933 -20.81 -56.13 -95.01
CA THR A 933 -21.82 -55.31 -95.71
C THR A 933 -22.77 -54.58 -94.77
N MET A 934 -22.86 -55.00 -93.50
CA MET A 934 -23.67 -54.33 -92.47
C MET A 934 -23.01 -53.05 -91.95
N GLN A 935 -21.68 -53.02 -91.78
CA GLN A 935 -20.91 -51.84 -91.40
C GLN A 935 -20.95 -50.77 -92.49
N ASP A 936 -20.78 -51.16 -93.76
CA ASP A 936 -20.85 -50.24 -94.90
C ASP A 936 -22.23 -49.56 -95.02
N LEU A 937 -23.31 -50.27 -94.70
CA LEU A 937 -24.67 -49.71 -94.67
C LEU A 937 -24.87 -48.78 -93.46
N ALA A 938 -24.30 -49.11 -92.29
CA ALA A 938 -24.34 -48.25 -91.11
C ALA A 938 -23.53 -46.95 -91.31
N TYR A 939 -22.39 -47.00 -92.00
CA TYR A 939 -21.61 -45.81 -92.34
C TYR A 939 -22.34 -44.90 -93.33
N GLN A 940 -22.97 -45.47 -94.36
CA GLN A 940 -23.81 -44.70 -95.29
C GLN A 940 -25.01 -44.05 -94.59
N ALA A 941 -25.60 -44.73 -93.61
CA ALA A 941 -26.68 -44.18 -92.79
C ALA A 941 -26.26 -42.91 -92.03
N MET A 942 -24.99 -42.80 -91.62
CA MET A 942 -24.45 -41.65 -90.88
C MET A 942 -23.86 -40.55 -91.78
N GLN A 943 -23.65 -40.82 -93.07
CA GLN A 943 -23.03 -39.89 -94.01
C GLN A 943 -23.95 -38.72 -94.40
N ASP A 944 -25.24 -38.99 -94.57
CA ASP A 944 -26.26 -38.00 -94.95
C ASP A 944 -27.58 -38.31 -94.22
N LEU A 945 -27.67 -37.91 -92.95
CA LEU A 945 -28.83 -38.18 -92.09
C LEU A 945 -29.64 -36.91 -91.89
N ALA A 946 -30.89 -36.88 -92.37
CA ALA A 946 -31.86 -35.86 -91.99
C ALA A 946 -32.49 -36.22 -90.64
N ILE A 947 -32.31 -35.35 -89.64
CA ILE A 947 -32.71 -35.55 -88.25
C ILE A 947 -34.13 -34.99 -88.06
N SER A 948 -35.07 -35.85 -87.68
CA SER A 948 -36.42 -35.42 -87.25
C SER A 948 -36.47 -35.12 -85.75
N ASP A 949 -35.80 -35.93 -84.94
CA ASP A 949 -35.72 -35.77 -83.49
C ASP A 949 -34.31 -36.12 -83.01
N LEU A 950 -33.81 -35.36 -82.05
CA LEU A 950 -32.49 -35.54 -81.46
C LEU A 950 -32.58 -35.23 -79.98
N SER A 951 -32.24 -36.21 -79.15
CA SER A 951 -31.98 -36.00 -77.73
C SER A 951 -30.55 -36.41 -77.42
N ALA A 952 -29.89 -35.70 -76.50
CA ALA A 952 -28.56 -36.02 -76.04
C ALA A 952 -28.55 -36.08 -74.52
N GLU A 953 -28.21 -37.24 -73.97
CA GLU A 953 -27.90 -37.39 -72.55
C GLU A 953 -26.42 -37.07 -72.33
N VAL A 954 -26.14 -36.14 -71.42
CA VAL A 954 -24.80 -35.69 -71.06
C VAL A 954 -24.52 -36.10 -69.62
N ASN A 955 -23.52 -36.95 -69.43
CA ASN A 955 -23.12 -37.46 -68.13
C ASN A 955 -21.60 -37.53 -68.00
N SER A 956 -21.06 -37.21 -66.82
CA SER A 956 -19.64 -37.43 -66.53
C SER A 956 -19.35 -38.88 -66.15
N LEU A 957 -18.49 -39.52 -66.92
CA LEU A 957 -17.96 -40.86 -66.73
C LEU A 957 -16.72 -40.85 -65.83
N ASP A 958 -16.28 -42.04 -65.42
CA ASP A 958 -15.06 -42.20 -64.62
C ASP A 958 -13.81 -41.66 -65.32
N ASN A 959 -12.82 -41.23 -64.53
CA ASN A 959 -11.62 -40.49 -64.96
C ASN A 959 -11.92 -39.11 -65.60
N GLY A 960 -13.08 -38.53 -65.31
CA GLY A 960 -13.52 -37.19 -65.74
C GLY A 960 -13.66 -37.03 -67.25
N ARG A 961 -14.17 -38.09 -67.90
CA ARG A 961 -14.60 -38.05 -69.29
C ARG A 961 -16.06 -37.61 -69.37
N LEU A 962 -16.45 -36.85 -70.40
CA LEU A 962 -17.83 -36.50 -70.68
C LEU A 962 -18.41 -37.55 -71.64
N GLY A 963 -19.37 -38.33 -71.17
CA GLY A 963 -20.20 -39.17 -72.03
C GLY A 963 -21.34 -38.34 -72.60
N VAL A 964 -21.46 -38.29 -73.92
CA VAL A 964 -22.63 -37.74 -74.61
C VAL A 964 -23.23 -38.85 -75.44
N ARG A 965 -24.42 -39.30 -75.03
CA ARG A 965 -25.22 -40.29 -75.73
C ARG A 965 -26.27 -39.57 -76.54
N PHE A 966 -26.09 -39.53 -77.84
CA PHE A 966 -27.10 -38.99 -78.75
C PHE A 966 -28.06 -40.11 -79.13
N HIS A 967 -29.35 -39.83 -79.03
CA HIS A 967 -30.41 -40.62 -79.63
C HIS A 967 -30.98 -39.80 -80.80
N ILE A 968 -30.82 -40.33 -82.00
CA ILE A 968 -31.14 -39.64 -83.25
C ILE A 968 -32.17 -40.45 -84.01
N HIS A 969 -33.36 -39.86 -84.19
CA HIS A 969 -34.35 -40.38 -85.11
C HIS A 969 -34.35 -39.56 -86.39
N GLY A 970 -34.21 -40.23 -87.51
CA GLY A 970 -34.14 -39.57 -88.79
C GLY A 970 -34.33 -40.51 -89.96
N ARG A 971 -33.88 -40.06 -91.12
CA ARG A 971 -33.89 -40.84 -92.35
C ARG A 971 -32.68 -40.53 -93.21
N HIS A 972 -32.23 -41.51 -93.97
CA HIS A 972 -31.15 -41.32 -94.93
C HIS A 972 -31.62 -40.39 -96.06
N ASP A 973 -30.99 -39.23 -96.19
CA ASP A 973 -31.34 -38.17 -97.14
C ASP A 973 -30.13 -37.73 -97.98
N PRO A 974 -29.61 -38.64 -98.84
CA PRO A 974 -28.45 -38.36 -99.68
C PRO A 974 -28.78 -37.31 -100.75
N PRO A 975 -27.79 -36.54 -101.24
CA PRO A 975 -28.00 -35.49 -102.25
C PRO A 975 -28.66 -35.98 -103.54
N GLU A 976 -28.40 -37.23 -103.91
CA GLU A 976 -29.02 -37.93 -105.03
C GLU A 976 -29.80 -39.15 -104.55
N ARG A 977 -31.03 -39.33 -105.05
CA ARG A 977 -31.95 -40.38 -104.57
C ARG A 977 -31.43 -41.78 -104.94
N GLN A 978 -31.15 -42.61 -103.94
CA GLN A 978 -30.62 -43.97 -104.12
C GLN A 978 -31.71 -45.03 -103.99
N GLN A 979 -31.63 -46.11 -104.78
CA GLN A 979 -32.53 -47.27 -104.72
C GLN A 979 -31.72 -48.57 -104.76
N LEU A 980 -31.93 -49.46 -103.79
CA LEU A 980 -31.29 -50.78 -103.78
C LEU A 980 -32.02 -51.72 -104.76
N ARG A 981 -31.33 -52.16 -105.82
CA ARG A 981 -31.83 -53.16 -106.78
C ARG A 981 -30.93 -54.38 -106.74
N LEU A 982 -31.44 -55.50 -106.23
CA LEU A 982 -30.74 -56.80 -106.21
C LEU A 982 -31.37 -57.73 -107.24
N SER A 983 -30.56 -58.41 -108.04
CA SER A 983 -31.08 -59.48 -108.91
C SER A 983 -31.32 -60.76 -108.11
N TRP A 984 -32.35 -61.54 -108.47
CA TRP A 984 -32.68 -62.81 -107.79
C TRP A 984 -31.49 -63.79 -107.72
N ILE A 985 -30.59 -63.75 -108.71
CA ILE A 985 -29.41 -64.62 -108.78
C ILE A 985 -28.32 -64.20 -107.77
N GLU A 986 -28.22 -62.90 -107.45
CA GLU A 986 -27.25 -62.37 -106.47
C GLU A 986 -27.66 -62.71 -105.03
N VAL A 987 -28.96 -62.76 -104.73
CA VAL A 987 -29.48 -63.16 -103.41
C VAL A 987 -29.23 -64.65 -103.14
N ILE A 988 -29.44 -65.52 -104.15
CA ILE A 988 -29.29 -66.97 -104.02
C ILE A 988 -27.82 -67.37 -103.83
N ARG A 989 -26.88 -66.74 -104.55
CA ARG A 989 -25.44 -67.04 -104.45
C ARG A 989 -24.75 -66.39 -103.26
N ARG A 990 -25.45 -65.53 -102.50
CA ARG A 990 -24.87 -64.66 -101.47
C ARG A 990 -23.75 -63.74 -101.99
N ASP A 991 -23.69 -63.50 -103.31
CA ASP A 991 -22.68 -62.63 -103.92
C ASP A 991 -22.88 -61.15 -103.55
N PHE A 992 -24.10 -60.77 -103.11
CA PHE A 992 -24.39 -59.43 -102.60
C PHE A 992 -23.56 -59.07 -101.36
N LEU A 993 -23.05 -60.05 -100.60
CA LEU A 993 -22.20 -59.82 -99.43
C LEU A 993 -20.77 -59.35 -99.78
N LYS A 994 -20.39 -59.34 -101.07
CA LYS A 994 -19.06 -58.93 -101.56
C LYS A 994 -19.06 -57.60 -102.31
N LYS A 995 -20.20 -56.91 -102.39
CA LYS A 995 -20.36 -55.62 -103.08
C LYS A 995 -20.81 -54.55 -102.10
N LYS A 996 -20.33 -53.32 -102.28
CA LYS A 996 -20.82 -52.14 -101.56
C LYS A 996 -22.26 -51.86 -102.01
N LEU A 997 -23.22 -51.98 -101.10
CA LEU A 997 -24.64 -51.76 -101.40
C LEU A 997 -25.03 -50.32 -101.04
N PRO A 998 -25.69 -49.56 -101.95
CA PRO A 998 -26.21 -48.23 -101.63
C PRO A 998 -27.42 -48.33 -100.70
N LEU A 999 -27.42 -47.57 -99.61
CA LEU A 999 -28.56 -47.46 -98.70
C LEU A 999 -29.70 -46.67 -99.40
N PRO A 1000 -30.93 -47.19 -99.50
CA PRO A 1000 -32.03 -46.44 -100.12
C PRO A 1000 -32.32 -45.11 -99.43
N SER A 1001 -32.69 -44.09 -100.20
CA SER A 1001 -33.21 -42.84 -99.64
C SER A 1001 -34.51 -43.09 -98.86
N ASP A 1002 -34.79 -42.24 -97.86
CA ASP A 1002 -35.91 -42.37 -96.90
C ASP A 1002 -35.85 -43.61 -96.00
N THR A 1003 -34.72 -44.33 -95.94
CA THR A 1003 -34.56 -45.42 -94.96
C THR A 1003 -34.65 -44.84 -93.55
N PRO A 1004 -35.61 -45.29 -92.70
CA PRO A 1004 -35.72 -44.81 -91.33
C PRO A 1004 -34.49 -45.25 -90.54
N ILE A 1005 -33.90 -44.30 -89.82
CA ILE A 1005 -32.69 -44.51 -89.01
C ILE A 1005 -33.05 -44.19 -87.57
N ASP A 1006 -32.84 -45.18 -86.71
CA ASP A 1006 -32.85 -45.04 -85.26
C ASP A 1006 -31.42 -45.34 -84.79
N LEU A 1007 -30.71 -44.29 -84.42
CA LEU A 1007 -29.29 -44.36 -84.11
C LEU A 1007 -29.06 -43.89 -82.68
N THR A 1008 -28.41 -44.73 -81.89
CA THR A 1008 -27.82 -44.31 -80.62
C THR A 1008 -26.31 -44.21 -80.79
N LEU A 1009 -25.79 -42.99 -80.64
CA LEU A 1009 -24.37 -42.67 -80.78
C LEU A 1009 -23.80 -42.38 -79.39
N ASP A 1010 -23.09 -43.34 -78.82
CA ASP A 1010 -22.33 -43.15 -77.60
C ASP A 1010 -20.98 -42.52 -77.92
N THR A 1011 -20.85 -41.23 -77.64
CA THR A 1011 -19.58 -40.52 -77.78
C THR A 1011 -18.99 -40.25 -76.40
N THR A 1012 -17.67 -40.37 -76.30
CA THR A 1012 -16.96 -40.15 -75.05
C THR A 1012 -15.83 -39.18 -75.29
N TRP A 1013 -15.95 -38.00 -74.70
CA TRP A 1013 -15.02 -36.89 -74.83
C TRP A 1013 -14.15 -36.85 -73.58
N ASN A 1014 -12.84 -36.62 -73.70
CA ASN A 1014 -12.01 -36.48 -72.52
C ASN A 1014 -12.17 -35.06 -71.94
N ALA A 1015 -13.17 -34.87 -71.09
CA ALA A 1015 -13.50 -33.57 -70.51
C ALA A 1015 -12.30 -32.99 -69.74
N ASN A 1016 -11.61 -33.83 -68.97
CA ASN A 1016 -10.42 -33.45 -68.23
C ASN A 1016 -9.26 -33.00 -69.13
N GLN A 1017 -9.10 -33.57 -70.33
CA GLN A 1017 -8.04 -33.18 -71.27
C GLN A 1017 -8.39 -31.90 -72.04
N ILE A 1018 -9.66 -31.72 -72.41
CA ILE A 1018 -10.17 -30.46 -72.97
C ILE A 1018 -10.02 -29.34 -71.94
N VAL A 1019 -10.41 -29.58 -70.69
CA VAL A 1019 -10.28 -28.61 -69.59
C VAL A 1019 -8.81 -28.41 -69.21
N SER A 1020 -7.95 -29.44 -69.18
CA SER A 1020 -6.52 -29.29 -68.86
C SER A 1020 -5.75 -28.55 -69.94
N ASP A 1021 -5.97 -28.86 -71.21
CA ASP A 1021 -5.28 -28.22 -72.34
C ASP A 1021 -5.75 -26.75 -72.46
N LEU A 1022 -7.04 -26.47 -72.21
CA LEU A 1022 -7.57 -25.11 -72.12
C LEU A 1022 -7.09 -24.33 -70.89
N MET A 1023 -6.94 -25.00 -69.73
CA MET A 1023 -6.39 -24.37 -68.51
C MET A 1023 -4.88 -24.14 -68.59
N GLU A 1024 -4.11 -25.03 -69.24
CA GLU A 1024 -2.69 -24.77 -69.53
C GLU A 1024 -2.51 -23.60 -70.49
N TYR A 1025 -3.42 -23.40 -71.45
CA TYR A 1025 -3.41 -22.27 -72.37
C TYR A 1025 -3.75 -20.95 -71.69
N ALA A 1026 -4.80 -20.94 -70.85
CA ALA A 1026 -5.20 -19.77 -70.06
C ALA A 1026 -4.12 -19.35 -69.03
N ARG A 1027 -3.29 -20.29 -68.56
CA ARG A 1027 -2.12 -20.00 -67.71
C ARG A 1027 -0.95 -19.34 -68.45
N ARG A 1028 -0.82 -19.52 -69.78
CA ARG A 1028 0.34 -19.03 -70.56
C ARG A 1028 0.15 -17.67 -71.23
N GLY A 1029 -1.09 -17.22 -71.46
CA GLY A 1029 -1.37 -15.83 -71.88
C GLY A 1029 -0.82 -15.40 -73.25
N GLU A 1030 -0.61 -16.33 -74.20
CA GLU A 1030 -0.09 -16.02 -75.54
C GLU A 1030 -1.16 -16.21 -76.63
N THR A 1031 -1.19 -15.30 -77.61
CA THR A 1031 -2.04 -15.41 -78.81
C THR A 1031 -1.47 -16.46 -79.79
N PRO A 1032 -2.32 -17.25 -80.47
CA PRO A 1032 -1.86 -18.35 -81.30
C PRO A 1032 -1.11 -17.84 -82.54
N LYS A 1033 0.13 -18.30 -82.73
CA LYS A 1033 0.72 -18.37 -84.07
C LYS A 1033 0.21 -19.63 -84.73
N ILE A 1034 -0.64 -19.45 -85.74
CA ILE A 1034 -1.07 -20.51 -86.63
C ILE A 1034 0.07 -20.70 -87.65
N GLU A 1035 0.79 -21.80 -87.56
CA GLU A 1035 1.52 -22.35 -88.71
C GLU A 1035 0.68 -23.51 -89.30
N PRO A 1036 0.68 -23.65 -90.63
CA PRO A 1036 -0.35 -24.33 -91.42
C PRO A 1036 -0.47 -25.84 -91.21
#